data_AF-A0AAP3HG42-F1
#
_entry.id   AF-A0AAP3HG42-F1
#
_cell.length_a   1.000
_cell.length_b   1.000
_cell.length_c   1.000
_cell.angle_alpha   90.00
_cell.angle_beta   90.00
_cell.angle_gamma   90.00
#
_symmetry.space_group_name_H-M   'P 1'
#
loop_
_entity.id
_entity.type
_entity.pdbx_description
1 polymer ?
#
loop_
_entity_poly.entity_id
_entity_poly.type
_entity_poly.pdbx_seq_one_letter_code
_entity_poly.pdbx_strand_id
1 'polypeptide(L)'
;MVVNMVDVIKFKEPERCDYLYIDENNKVHILLPIVGGDEIGLDNTCQTAVELITFFYGSAHSGVTKYSAEHQLSEYKRQLEEDIKAINSQKKISPHAYDDLLKEKKERLQQIEKYIELIQVLKGQNAEQDIRQLRTGGIPKLPAAVKEIIKSSENAFAVRLSPYDNDKFTRFDDPLFNVKRNISKYDTPSRQAPIPIYEGLGYRLRSTLFPKEKTPTPINKKSLREKVKSTVLSHYKEEDRIDGEKRDEKLSELITKLQNELVKELVKIDPQYSKLSLSKDPRGNEINYNYLVNSLMLVDDDSKIGEWIETILDSTVDSTVWEAQASSPFYDGAKEIKSDKEADRISIRVQYLLAEANIYCKTNKLSDANFGEFFDKEPHATEIAKRVKEGFTQGAEIEPIIYDYINNNHAELGLKSPLTGEQLQEITEKFTRHYNTIKESPHFDEFFVADPDKKGNIFCHQGRISCHFLDFFTRHTKGNYPLGDLANHQESLQKGTSNRLHHKNELVAQGYERLDQFKKEVVKLLAEDKPKELLDYLLTNSPTGVPNYSMLSKETQNYIAYNRNWPAIQKELEQTTNIPENQKQDLLRLLSRDNLSHDNLSAITWSKYSSKPLLDVELNKIAEGLELTAKIYNEKRGSEWWFKGSRNQARNTQCEELQRVAKEINALLQNETLTKSQVLEKVLNSIETLDKIDRDISAESNWFKSTLQKEVRLFRDQLKDICQLDKYAFKSTKLDEIISLEMEEQFQKIEDPVVQKIVRDLPAHCHNDEAIEFFKTLNPEEAAKVASYLSLEYREINKSTDKKTLLEQDIPKLFKEVNALLLSKLKEEKAIDEQVHEKLSQLADKIPPEHFTRNNIIKWSATPEKLEESNLNELIKSVESPTTKQTSKQFREAMGEITGRNEPPKDTLGHTI
;
A
#
# COMPACT_ATOMS: atom_id res chain seq x y z
N MET A 1 8.00 -42.16 3.73
CA MET A 1 8.17 -42.18 2.26
C MET A 1 8.03 -40.75 1.76
N VAL A 2 8.98 -40.27 0.97
CA VAL A 2 8.90 -38.93 0.37
C VAL A 2 7.78 -38.98 -0.67
N VAL A 3 6.60 -38.47 -0.34
CA VAL A 3 5.57 -38.14 -1.33
C VAL A 3 6.27 -37.21 -2.32
N ASN A 4 6.42 -37.64 -3.58
CA ASN A 4 7.17 -36.93 -4.62
C ASN A 4 6.77 -35.45 -4.62
N MET A 5 7.65 -34.62 -4.07
CA MET A 5 7.47 -33.17 -4.01
C MET A 5 7.33 -32.66 -5.44
N VAL A 6 6.29 -31.87 -5.70
CA VAL A 6 6.22 -31.08 -6.93
C VAL A 6 7.42 -30.14 -6.92
N ASP A 7 8.24 -30.18 -7.98
CA ASP A 7 9.33 -29.24 -8.19
C ASP A 7 8.72 -27.88 -8.56
N VAL A 8 8.66 -26.96 -7.58
CA VAL A 8 8.04 -25.63 -7.71
C VAL A 8 9.12 -24.55 -7.54
N ILE A 9 9.27 -23.69 -8.54
CA ILE A 9 10.02 -22.44 -8.47
C ILE A 9 9.13 -21.37 -7.85
N LYS A 10 9.56 -20.87 -6.70
CA LYS A 10 8.93 -19.75 -6.00
C LYS A 10 9.78 -18.49 -6.23
N PHE A 11 9.34 -17.60 -7.12
CA PHE A 11 10.04 -16.34 -7.35
C PHE A 11 9.98 -15.45 -6.10
N LYS A 12 11.14 -14.95 -5.69
CA LYS A 12 11.37 -14.28 -4.41
C LYS A 12 11.56 -12.78 -4.54
N GLU A 13 11.98 -12.27 -5.70
CA GLU A 13 12.14 -10.83 -5.91
C GLU A 13 10.81 -10.09 -5.69
N PRO A 14 10.72 -9.19 -4.70
CA PRO A 14 9.48 -8.52 -4.38
C PRO A 14 9.20 -7.32 -5.29
N GLU A 15 7.92 -7.04 -5.51
CA GLU A 15 7.45 -5.86 -6.25
C GLU A 15 7.70 -4.55 -5.49
N ARG A 16 7.86 -4.62 -4.16
CA ARG A 16 8.18 -3.49 -3.29
C ARG A 16 9.38 -3.81 -2.39
N CYS A 17 10.35 -2.90 -2.35
CA CYS A 17 11.45 -2.89 -1.39
C CYS A 17 11.62 -1.45 -0.88
N ASP A 18 11.95 -1.29 0.40
CA ASP A 18 12.11 0.04 0.99
C ASP A 18 13.27 0.80 0.32
N TYR A 19 13.07 2.10 0.07
CA TYR A 19 14.01 3.02 -0.61
C TYR A 19 14.25 2.77 -2.10
N LEU A 20 13.81 1.63 -2.61
CA LEU A 20 14.08 1.20 -3.98
C LEU A 20 12.92 1.59 -4.90
N TYR A 21 13.28 2.23 -6.02
CA TYR A 21 12.40 2.52 -7.14
C TYR A 21 13.06 2.01 -8.42
N ILE A 22 12.27 1.41 -9.31
CA ILE A 22 12.71 0.92 -10.61
C ILE A 22 11.88 1.63 -11.68
N ASP A 23 12.57 2.34 -12.58
CA ASP A 23 11.92 3.05 -13.67
C ASP A 23 11.46 2.11 -14.79
N GLU A 24 10.73 2.64 -15.76
CA GLU A 24 10.23 1.90 -16.93
C GLU A 24 11.34 1.31 -17.83
N ASN A 25 12.58 1.75 -17.67
CA ASN A 25 13.76 1.29 -18.42
C ASN A 25 14.61 0.30 -17.61
N ASN A 26 14.04 -0.27 -16.54
CA ASN A 26 14.70 -1.20 -15.63
C ASN A 26 15.92 -0.61 -14.90
N LYS A 27 15.95 0.71 -14.71
CA LYS A 27 16.99 1.37 -13.91
C LYS A 27 16.60 1.44 -12.45
N VAL A 28 17.52 1.05 -11.59
CA VAL A 28 17.40 1.08 -10.14
C VAL A 28 17.77 2.45 -9.62
N HIS A 29 16.90 3.00 -8.78
CA HIS A 29 17.06 4.25 -8.06
C HIS A 29 16.91 3.98 -6.57
N ILE A 30 17.91 4.41 -5.80
CA ILE A 30 17.83 4.41 -4.33
C ILE A 30 17.52 5.82 -3.87
N LEU A 31 16.43 5.96 -3.11
CA LEU A 31 15.94 7.22 -2.60
C LEU A 31 16.36 7.35 -1.13
N LEU A 32 17.18 8.36 -0.84
CA LEU A 32 17.62 8.68 0.51
C LEU A 32 16.55 9.56 1.17
N PRO A 33 15.89 9.07 2.24
CA PRO A 33 14.81 9.83 2.86
C PRO A 33 15.36 10.99 3.70
N ILE A 34 14.68 12.13 3.64
CA ILE A 34 14.98 13.32 4.46
C ILE A 34 14.04 13.35 5.67
N VAL A 35 12.73 13.21 5.43
CA VAL A 35 11.67 13.16 6.45
C VAL A 35 10.52 12.23 6.00
N GLY A 36 9.79 11.67 6.96
CA GLY A 36 8.51 11.01 6.69
C GLY A 36 7.44 12.02 6.27
N GLY A 37 6.62 11.65 5.28
CA GLY A 37 5.60 12.51 4.70
C GLY A 37 5.50 12.35 3.18
N ASP A 38 4.41 12.85 2.62
CA ASP A 38 4.21 12.93 1.16
C ASP A 38 4.53 14.35 0.68
N GLU A 39 3.60 15.29 0.73
CA GLU A 39 3.88 16.70 0.39
C GLU A 39 4.47 17.49 1.56
N ILE A 40 4.09 17.16 2.80
CA ILE A 40 4.57 17.83 4.00
C ILE A 40 5.22 16.85 4.97
N GLY A 41 6.39 17.24 5.48
CA GLY A 41 7.13 16.49 6.49
C GLY A 41 6.38 16.45 7.82
N LEU A 42 6.17 15.24 8.33
CA LEU A 42 5.59 14.98 9.65
C LEU A 42 6.66 15.02 10.75
N ASP A 43 7.87 14.60 10.39
CA ASP A 43 9.04 14.67 11.27
C ASP A 43 9.60 16.10 11.24
N ASN A 44 9.50 16.80 12.36
CA ASN A 44 10.11 18.11 12.50
C ASN A 44 10.96 18.21 13.77
N THR A 45 11.76 19.26 13.87
CA THR A 45 12.65 19.50 15.00
C THR A 45 13.56 18.30 15.26
N CYS A 46 13.40 17.62 16.39
CA CYS A 46 14.25 16.53 16.83
C CYS A 46 13.95 15.17 16.19
N GLN A 47 12.81 15.00 15.50
CA GLN A 47 12.46 13.76 14.79
C GLN A 47 12.99 13.73 13.34
N THR A 48 13.41 14.88 12.80
CA THR A 48 13.90 15.02 11.40
C THR A 48 14.98 14.00 10.98
N ALA A 49 15.75 13.46 11.93
CA ALA A 49 16.84 12.53 11.61
C ALA A 49 16.46 11.04 11.63
N VAL A 50 15.23 10.69 12.01
CA VAL A 50 14.79 9.28 12.17
C VAL A 50 15.02 8.49 10.89
N GLU A 51 14.53 8.99 9.77
CA GLU A 51 14.61 8.30 8.48
C GLU A 51 16.06 8.08 8.02
N LEU A 52 16.94 9.07 8.22
CA LEU A 52 18.36 8.96 7.88
C LEU A 52 19.11 7.96 8.78
N ILE A 53 18.79 7.91 10.08
CA ILE A 53 19.36 6.92 11.00
C ILE A 53 19.00 5.51 10.54
N THR A 54 17.71 5.29 10.27
CA THR A 54 17.21 4.02 9.76
C THR A 54 17.92 3.64 8.45
N PHE A 55 18.02 4.56 7.49
CA PHE A 55 18.65 4.28 6.19
C PHE A 55 20.09 3.78 6.33
N PHE A 56 20.95 4.49 7.07
CA PHE A 56 22.39 4.19 7.11
C PHE A 56 22.78 3.04 8.02
N TYR A 57 22.19 2.98 9.21
CA TYR A 57 22.64 2.08 10.26
C TYR A 57 21.67 0.96 10.54
N GLY A 58 20.45 1.07 10.00
CA GLY A 58 19.36 0.42 10.66
C GLY A 58 19.25 0.95 12.09
N SER A 59 18.52 0.24 12.92
CA SER A 59 18.41 0.65 14.32
C SER A 59 18.22 -0.57 15.18
N ALA A 60 19.14 -0.74 16.12
CA ALA A 60 19.06 -1.71 17.18
C ALA A 60 19.02 -0.92 18.49
N HIS A 61 17.80 -0.67 18.94
CA HIS A 61 17.53 -0.18 20.28
C HIS A 61 16.35 -1.06 20.74
N SER A 62 16.57 -1.80 21.83
CA SER A 62 15.57 -2.71 22.42
C SER A 62 15.24 -4.02 21.66
N GLY A 63 16.19 -4.64 20.96
CA GLY A 63 16.14 -6.09 20.65
C GLY A 63 15.80 -6.53 19.23
N VAL A 64 15.25 -5.69 18.35
CA VAL A 64 15.14 -6.02 16.90
C VAL A 64 15.76 -4.91 16.06
N THR A 65 16.39 -5.35 14.97
CA THR A 65 17.20 -4.51 14.08
C THR A 65 16.33 -4.06 12.92
N LYS A 66 15.99 -2.77 12.83
CA LYS A 66 15.63 -2.20 11.51
C LYS A 66 16.81 -2.45 10.60
N TYR A 67 16.51 -2.94 9.41
CA TYR A 67 17.56 -3.20 8.44
C TYR A 67 17.87 -1.91 7.70
N SER A 68 19.14 -1.50 7.77
CA SER A 68 19.68 -0.44 6.91
C SER A 68 19.33 -0.68 5.45
N ALA A 69 19.39 0.36 4.62
CA ALA A 69 19.29 0.23 3.17
C ALA A 69 20.28 -0.83 2.64
N GLU A 70 21.50 -0.88 3.16
CA GLU A 70 22.49 -1.92 2.81
C GLU A 70 21.96 -3.34 3.04
N HIS A 71 21.32 -3.59 4.19
CA HIS A 71 20.78 -4.91 4.50
C HIS A 71 19.55 -5.24 3.64
N GLN A 72 18.61 -4.29 3.48
CA GLN A 72 17.43 -4.49 2.62
C GLN A 72 17.83 -4.79 1.17
N LEU A 73 18.81 -4.05 0.64
CA LEU A 73 19.34 -4.27 -0.70
C LEU A 73 20.13 -5.59 -0.81
N SER A 74 20.86 -5.99 0.24
CA SER A 74 21.55 -7.29 0.27
C SER A 74 20.58 -8.45 0.28
N GLU A 75 19.44 -8.30 0.94
CA GLU A 75 18.37 -9.30 0.92
C GLU A 75 17.68 -9.36 -0.44
N TYR A 76 17.39 -8.20 -1.05
CA TYR A 76 16.87 -8.12 -2.42
C TYR A 76 17.85 -8.77 -3.43
N LYS A 77 19.15 -8.54 -3.25
CA LYS A 77 20.22 -9.18 -4.01
C LYS A 77 20.16 -10.71 -3.89
N ARG A 78 20.07 -11.25 -2.66
CA ARG A 78 19.95 -12.71 -2.44
C ARG A 78 18.74 -13.29 -3.17
N GLN A 79 17.58 -12.63 -3.06
CA GLN A 79 16.34 -13.06 -3.70
C GLN A 79 16.47 -13.07 -5.24
N LEU A 80 17.12 -12.06 -5.82
CA LEU A 80 17.45 -12.03 -7.24
C LEU A 80 18.38 -13.19 -7.65
N GLU A 81 19.43 -13.45 -6.88
CA GLU A 81 20.37 -14.56 -7.14
C GLU A 81 19.66 -15.92 -7.11
N GLU A 82 18.73 -16.12 -6.18
CA GLU A 82 17.90 -17.33 -6.09
C GLU A 82 16.99 -17.50 -7.29
N ASP A 83 16.27 -16.44 -7.69
CA ASP A 83 15.42 -16.45 -8.87
C ASP A 83 16.23 -16.73 -10.15
N ILE A 84 17.39 -16.08 -10.31
CA ILE A 84 18.29 -16.30 -11.44
C ILE A 84 18.79 -17.74 -11.46
N LYS A 85 19.16 -18.30 -10.30
CA LYS A 85 19.59 -19.70 -10.19
C LYS A 85 18.46 -20.67 -10.54
N ALA A 86 17.23 -20.37 -10.11
CA ALA A 86 16.05 -21.17 -10.41
C ALA A 86 15.71 -21.13 -11.91
N ILE A 87 15.77 -19.96 -12.56
CA ILE A 87 15.58 -19.86 -14.02
C ILE A 87 16.66 -20.66 -14.77
N ASN A 88 17.93 -20.55 -14.36
CA ASN A 88 19.01 -21.29 -15.00
C ASN A 88 18.89 -22.83 -14.83
N SER A 89 18.20 -23.32 -13.80
CA SER A 89 17.94 -24.76 -13.67
C SER A 89 17.03 -25.27 -14.80
N GLN A 90 16.08 -24.44 -15.24
CA GLN A 90 15.14 -24.74 -16.33
C GLN A 90 15.79 -24.68 -17.72
N LYS A 91 16.90 -23.95 -17.88
CA LYS A 91 17.63 -23.88 -19.15
C LYS A 91 18.18 -25.22 -19.64
N LYS A 92 18.33 -26.20 -18.73
CA LYS A 92 18.70 -27.58 -19.08
C LYS A 92 17.58 -28.30 -19.84
N ILE A 93 16.33 -27.89 -19.62
CA ILE A 93 15.12 -28.47 -20.21
C ILE A 93 14.64 -27.63 -21.40
N SER A 94 14.66 -26.29 -21.27
CA SER A 94 14.31 -25.34 -22.34
C SER A 94 15.34 -24.21 -22.40
N PRO A 95 16.21 -24.14 -23.42
CA PRO A 95 17.29 -23.14 -23.50
C PRO A 95 16.81 -21.69 -23.37
N HIS A 96 15.59 -21.43 -23.84
CA HIS A 96 14.96 -20.11 -23.84
C HIS A 96 14.17 -19.79 -22.56
N ALA A 97 14.11 -20.70 -21.58
CA ALA A 97 13.29 -20.55 -20.38
C ALA A 97 13.49 -19.18 -19.71
N TYR A 98 12.41 -18.39 -19.72
CA TYR A 98 12.28 -17.09 -19.07
C TYR A 98 13.37 -16.06 -19.44
N ASP A 99 13.88 -16.07 -20.69
CA ASP A 99 15.01 -15.23 -21.11
C ASP A 99 14.83 -13.73 -20.83
N ASP A 100 13.65 -13.17 -21.10
CA ASP A 100 13.35 -11.76 -20.83
C ASP A 100 13.39 -11.46 -19.33
N LEU A 101 12.70 -12.27 -18.51
CA LEU A 101 12.70 -12.12 -17.06
C LEU A 101 14.10 -12.30 -16.47
N LEU A 102 14.90 -13.23 -17.01
CA LEU A 102 16.28 -13.46 -16.58
C LEU A 102 17.18 -12.27 -16.87
N LYS A 103 17.05 -11.67 -18.07
CA LYS A 103 17.80 -10.48 -18.46
C LYS A 103 17.45 -9.31 -17.53
N GLU A 104 16.17 -9.05 -17.35
CA GLU A 104 15.67 -8.00 -16.48
C GLU A 104 16.17 -8.14 -15.02
N LYS A 105 16.10 -9.35 -14.45
CA LYS A 105 16.62 -9.65 -13.10
C LYS A 105 18.13 -9.47 -12.98
N LYS A 106 18.91 -9.89 -14.00
CA LYS A 106 20.37 -9.71 -14.02
C LYS A 106 20.79 -8.25 -14.10
N GLU A 107 20.12 -7.45 -14.92
CA GLU A 107 20.37 -6.01 -15.01
C GLU A 107 20.11 -5.32 -13.66
N ARG A 108 19.03 -5.67 -12.96
CA ARG A 108 18.75 -5.14 -11.62
C ARG A 108 19.80 -5.59 -10.60
N LEU A 109 20.18 -6.88 -10.62
CA LEU A 109 21.19 -7.42 -9.71
C LEU A 109 22.50 -6.63 -9.77
N GLN A 110 23.02 -6.40 -10.99
CA GLN A 110 24.27 -5.65 -11.20
C GLN A 110 24.19 -4.22 -10.64
N GLN A 111 23.07 -3.54 -10.86
CA GLN A 111 22.85 -2.17 -10.35
C GLN A 111 22.77 -2.16 -8.82
N ILE A 112 22.03 -3.11 -8.22
CA ILE A 112 21.90 -3.26 -6.76
C ILE A 112 23.25 -3.52 -6.10
N GLU A 113 24.07 -4.41 -6.67
CA GLU A 113 25.42 -4.68 -6.19
C GLU A 113 26.27 -3.40 -6.14
N LYS A 114 26.17 -2.56 -7.17
CA LYS A 114 26.90 -1.30 -7.22
C LYS A 114 26.40 -0.31 -6.16
N TYR A 115 25.09 -0.19 -5.93
CA TYR A 115 24.56 0.66 -4.86
C TYR A 115 25.00 0.21 -3.46
N ILE A 116 25.02 -1.11 -3.20
CA ILE A 116 25.52 -1.67 -1.93
C ILE A 116 26.98 -1.27 -1.71
N GLU A 117 27.83 -1.40 -2.75
CA GLU A 117 29.24 -0.98 -2.69
C GLU A 117 29.36 0.52 -2.35
N LEU A 118 28.58 1.39 -2.98
CA LEU A 118 28.61 2.83 -2.69
C LEU A 118 28.21 3.14 -1.24
N ILE A 119 27.20 2.46 -0.69
CA ILE A 119 26.79 2.63 0.72
C ILE A 119 27.93 2.17 1.66
N GLN A 120 28.59 1.06 1.36
CA GLN A 120 29.72 0.56 2.14
C GLN A 120 30.92 1.49 2.09
N VAL A 121 31.22 2.10 0.93
CA VAL A 121 32.28 3.11 0.77
C VAL A 121 32.01 4.33 1.66
N LEU A 122 30.76 4.83 1.69
CA LEU A 122 30.38 5.94 2.58
C LEU A 122 30.55 5.59 4.07
N LYS A 123 30.31 4.33 4.45
CA LYS A 123 30.37 3.84 5.84
C LYS A 123 31.73 3.29 6.28
N GLY A 124 32.70 3.19 5.37
CA GLY A 124 34.01 2.56 5.60
C GLY A 124 34.89 3.25 6.67
N GLN A 125 36.12 2.78 6.86
CA GLN A 125 36.99 3.17 8.00
C GLN A 125 37.36 4.68 8.08
N ASN A 126 37.06 5.47 7.05
CA ASN A 126 37.17 6.93 7.03
C ASN A 126 35.80 7.65 7.03
N ALA A 127 34.72 6.97 7.42
CA ALA A 127 33.37 7.54 7.44
C ALA A 127 33.39 8.89 8.16
N GLU A 128 33.06 9.94 7.40
CA GLU A 128 33.08 11.31 7.89
C GLU A 128 32.18 11.40 9.13
N GLN A 129 32.61 12.19 10.12
CA GLN A 129 31.91 12.33 11.41
C GLN A 129 30.44 12.76 11.21
N ASP A 130 30.10 13.30 10.04
CA ASP A 130 28.80 13.79 9.61
C ASP A 130 27.72 12.70 9.43
N ILE A 131 28.06 11.49 8.96
CA ILE A 131 27.11 10.36 8.93
C ILE A 131 27.10 9.68 10.30
N ARG A 132 28.28 9.49 10.93
CA ARG A 132 28.40 8.80 12.22
C ARG A 132 27.64 9.50 13.35
N GLN A 133 27.56 10.84 13.33
CA GLN A 133 26.81 11.61 14.33
C GLN A 133 25.31 11.35 14.30
N LEU A 134 24.75 10.81 13.21
CA LEU A 134 23.35 10.36 13.17
C LEU A 134 23.06 9.34 14.29
N ARG A 135 24.01 8.42 14.52
CA ARG A 135 23.86 7.38 15.55
C ARG A 135 24.33 7.82 16.93
N THR A 136 25.39 8.63 17.01
CA THR A 136 26.05 8.95 18.29
C THR A 136 25.63 10.27 18.91
N GLY A 137 25.06 11.19 18.13
CA GLY A 137 24.60 12.48 18.62
C GLY A 137 23.35 12.34 19.50
N GLY A 138 23.26 13.16 20.56
CA GLY A 138 22.06 13.22 21.39
C GLY A 138 20.85 13.71 20.59
N ILE A 139 21.02 14.83 19.88
CA ILE A 139 20.04 15.34 18.91
C ILE A 139 20.69 15.44 17.53
N PRO A 140 20.61 14.39 16.69
CA PRO A 140 21.27 14.30 15.40
C PRO A 140 20.97 15.46 14.46
N LYS A 141 21.92 15.79 13.58
CA LYS A 141 21.78 16.81 12.52
C LYS A 141 21.62 16.17 11.15
N LEU A 142 21.00 16.88 10.22
CA LEU A 142 21.07 16.54 8.80
C LEU A 142 22.53 16.60 8.32
N PRO A 143 23.02 15.61 7.56
CA PRO A 143 24.34 15.68 6.93
C PRO A 143 24.49 16.91 6.02
N ALA A 144 25.72 17.41 5.88
CA ALA A 144 26.03 18.61 5.08
C ALA A 144 25.55 18.48 3.63
N ALA A 145 25.79 17.33 3.00
CA ALA A 145 25.34 17.07 1.63
C ALA A 145 23.80 17.09 1.50
N VAL A 146 23.06 16.64 2.52
CA VAL A 146 21.58 16.75 2.52
C VAL A 146 21.16 18.22 2.62
N LYS A 147 21.83 19.02 3.44
CA LYS A 147 21.56 20.47 3.52
C LYS A 147 21.81 21.18 2.19
N GLU A 148 22.88 20.83 1.48
CA GLU A 148 23.17 21.37 0.15
C GLU A 148 22.09 20.99 -0.88
N ILE A 149 21.57 19.76 -0.82
CA ILE A 149 20.46 19.32 -1.67
C ILE A 149 19.20 20.14 -1.38
N ILE A 150 18.82 20.27 -0.10
CA ILE A 150 17.67 21.08 0.32
C ILE A 150 17.83 22.53 -0.14
N LYS A 151 19.00 23.12 0.08
CA LYS A 151 19.31 24.50 -0.30
C LYS A 151 19.24 24.75 -1.80
N SER A 152 19.60 23.75 -2.61
CA SER A 152 19.56 23.83 -4.08
C SER A 152 18.24 23.35 -4.68
N SER A 153 17.24 23.02 -3.86
CA SER A 153 15.96 22.53 -4.35
C SER A 153 15.14 23.62 -5.02
N GLU A 154 14.48 23.25 -6.12
CA GLU A 154 13.51 24.10 -6.83
C GLU A 154 12.06 23.76 -6.44
N ASN A 155 11.82 22.59 -5.85
CA ASN A 155 10.49 22.05 -5.61
C ASN A 155 10.21 21.70 -4.14
N ALA A 156 11.17 21.86 -3.23
CA ALA A 156 10.93 21.65 -1.81
C ALA A 156 11.62 22.71 -0.95
N PHE A 157 10.90 23.22 0.04
CA PHE A 157 11.35 24.34 0.86
C PHE A 157 10.96 24.13 2.32
N ALA A 158 11.85 24.53 3.21
CA ALA A 158 11.53 24.62 4.63
C ALA A 158 10.86 25.96 4.95
N VAL A 159 9.97 25.94 5.93
CA VAL A 159 9.33 27.13 6.50
C VAL A 159 9.52 27.12 8.00
N ARG A 160 9.81 28.29 8.58
CA ARG A 160 10.04 28.45 10.01
C ARG A 160 9.07 29.48 10.58
N LEU A 161 8.30 29.05 11.58
CA LEU A 161 7.24 29.85 12.20
C LEU A 161 7.63 30.28 13.62
N SER A 162 6.77 31.09 14.24
CA SER A 162 6.90 31.56 15.62
C SER A 162 5.73 31.13 16.51
N PRO A 163 5.65 29.85 16.94
CA PRO A 163 4.83 29.48 18.09
C PRO A 163 5.30 30.23 19.36
N TYR A 164 4.42 30.35 20.36
CA TYR A 164 4.80 31.02 21.62
C TYR A 164 5.89 30.25 22.37
N ASP A 165 5.66 28.96 22.60
CA ASP A 165 6.61 28.02 23.21
C ASP A 165 7.44 27.34 22.13
N ASN A 166 8.42 28.09 21.61
CA ASN A 166 9.23 27.66 20.49
C ASN A 166 10.39 26.74 20.91
N ASP A 167 10.73 25.79 20.03
CA ASP A 167 11.87 24.89 20.17
C ASP A 167 13.09 25.39 19.37
N LYS A 168 14.22 25.61 20.06
CA LYS A 168 15.48 26.03 19.42
C LYS A 168 16.12 24.94 18.54
N PHE A 169 15.74 23.68 18.70
CA PHE A 169 16.34 22.54 18.00
C PHE A 169 15.73 22.34 16.60
N THR A 170 15.65 23.41 15.82
CA THR A 170 15.30 23.36 14.39
C THR A 170 16.38 22.64 13.58
N ARG A 171 16.02 22.03 12.45
CA ARG A 171 16.90 21.19 11.62
C ARG A 171 17.04 21.65 10.18
N PHE A 172 16.13 22.48 9.69
CA PHE A 172 16.23 23.05 8.36
C PHE A 172 16.84 24.45 8.41
N ASP A 173 18.11 24.57 8.02
CA ASP A 173 18.91 25.77 8.25
C ASP A 173 18.66 26.90 7.22
N ASP A 174 18.18 26.57 6.02
CA ASP A 174 17.90 27.52 4.94
C ASP A 174 16.38 27.59 4.61
N PRO A 175 15.51 28.09 5.52
CA PRO A 175 14.08 28.21 5.26
C PRO A 175 13.75 29.34 4.27
N LEU A 176 12.82 29.07 3.35
CA LEU A 176 12.27 30.05 2.40
C LEU A 176 11.43 31.12 3.12
N PHE A 177 10.56 30.67 4.03
CA PHE A 177 9.76 31.53 4.88
C PHE A 177 10.34 31.52 6.29
N ASN A 178 10.66 32.68 6.84
CA ASN A 178 11.22 32.80 8.19
C ASN A 178 10.78 34.09 8.87
N VAL A 179 10.43 33.98 10.14
CA VAL A 179 9.99 35.09 11.01
C VAL A 179 10.76 35.11 12.34
N LYS A 180 10.75 36.27 13.03
CA LYS A 180 11.29 36.45 14.38
C LYS A 180 10.60 35.53 15.37
N ARG A 181 11.38 34.98 16.32
CA ARG A 181 10.93 34.00 17.32
C ARG A 181 11.30 34.43 18.74
N ASN A 182 10.55 33.95 19.72
CA ASN A 182 10.89 34.09 21.12
C ASN A 182 12.22 33.40 21.46
N ILE A 183 12.82 33.76 22.60
CA ILE A 183 13.94 32.99 23.14
C ILE A 183 13.37 31.70 23.71
N SER A 184 13.77 30.56 23.13
CA SER A 184 13.25 29.25 23.52
C SER A 184 13.47 28.99 25.01
N LYS A 185 12.54 28.26 25.64
CA LYS A 185 12.71 27.80 27.03
C LYS A 185 14.04 27.04 27.20
N TYR A 186 14.51 26.33 26.19
CA TYR A 186 15.77 25.58 26.24
C TYR A 186 17.04 26.45 26.28
N ASP A 187 16.92 27.76 26.11
CA ASP A 187 17.99 28.75 26.34
C ASP A 187 17.83 29.48 27.67
N THR A 188 16.82 29.13 28.47
CA THR A 188 16.62 29.66 29.82
C THR A 188 17.16 28.69 30.87
N PRO A 189 17.61 29.18 32.05
CA PRO A 189 18.08 28.31 33.13
C PRO A 189 17.03 27.32 33.64
N SER A 190 15.75 27.72 33.71
CA SER A 190 14.67 26.88 34.24
C SER A 190 14.11 25.87 33.22
N ARG A 191 14.30 26.12 31.92
CA ARG A 191 13.74 25.30 30.82
C ARG A 191 12.23 25.11 30.84
N GLN A 192 11.50 25.97 31.56
CA GLN A 192 10.05 25.83 31.75
C GLN A 192 9.22 26.71 30.82
N ALA A 193 9.65 27.95 30.56
CA ALA A 193 8.91 28.90 29.74
C ALA A 193 9.86 29.71 28.83
N PRO A 194 9.40 30.10 27.63
CA PRO A 194 10.16 30.97 26.74
C PRO A 194 10.23 32.41 27.27
N ILE A 195 11.19 33.21 26.79
CA ILE A 195 11.20 34.66 27.00
C ILE A 195 10.55 35.32 25.78
N PRO A 196 9.38 35.97 25.92
CA PRO A 196 8.68 36.55 24.80
C PRO A 196 9.40 37.79 24.25
N ILE A 197 9.42 37.93 22.94
CA ILE A 197 9.75 39.18 22.26
C ILE A 197 8.48 39.98 21.96
N TYR A 198 8.60 41.31 21.89
CA TYR A 198 7.47 42.25 21.75
C TYR A 198 7.45 42.96 20.39
N GLU A 199 7.99 42.30 19.37
CA GLU A 199 8.05 42.74 17.97
C GLU A 199 7.81 41.54 17.03
N GLY A 200 7.56 41.81 15.75
CA GLY A 200 7.36 40.79 14.73
C GLY A 200 5.94 40.21 14.67
N LEU A 201 5.68 39.49 13.59
CA LEU A 201 4.37 38.98 13.18
C LEU A 201 3.75 38.08 14.26
N GLY A 202 4.52 37.12 14.79
CA GLY A 202 4.01 36.16 15.77
C GLY A 202 3.50 36.83 17.06
N TYR A 203 4.22 37.86 17.54
CA TYR A 203 3.79 38.64 18.69
C TYR A 203 2.57 39.50 18.38
N ARG A 204 2.54 40.21 17.24
CA ARG A 204 1.41 41.06 16.85
C ARG A 204 0.12 40.29 16.69
N LEU A 205 0.17 39.11 16.05
CA LEU A 205 -1.00 38.23 15.94
C LEU A 205 -1.52 37.81 17.33
N ARG A 206 -0.65 37.25 18.19
CA ARG A 206 -1.06 36.80 19.54
C ARG A 206 -1.66 37.95 20.37
N SER A 207 -0.94 39.06 20.47
CA SER A 207 -1.34 40.20 21.31
C SER A 207 -2.55 40.96 20.77
N THR A 208 -2.81 40.93 19.46
CA THR A 208 -4.01 41.56 18.87
C THR A 208 -5.25 40.70 19.04
N LEU A 209 -5.12 39.39 18.80
CA LEU A 209 -6.22 38.42 18.86
C LEU A 209 -6.67 38.14 20.31
N PHE A 210 -5.73 38.14 21.26
CA PHE A 210 -6.06 38.06 22.69
C PHE A 210 -5.09 38.93 23.49
N PRO A 211 -5.50 40.18 23.81
CA PRO A 211 -4.60 41.16 24.39
C PRO A 211 -4.39 40.94 25.89
N LYS A 212 -3.46 41.68 26.49
CA LYS A 212 -3.10 41.52 27.92
C LYS A 212 -4.28 41.80 28.85
N GLU A 213 -5.20 42.64 28.42
CA GLU A 213 -6.47 42.99 29.07
C GLU A 213 -7.47 41.82 29.08
N LYS A 214 -7.14 40.70 28.43
CA LYS A 214 -7.94 39.46 28.36
C LYS A 214 -9.33 39.66 27.76
N THR A 215 -9.48 40.63 26.86
CA THR A 215 -10.70 40.84 26.07
C THR A 215 -10.79 39.77 24.97
N PRO A 216 -11.81 38.88 24.99
CA PRO A 216 -11.96 37.88 23.93
C PRO A 216 -12.21 38.51 22.56
N THR A 217 -11.75 37.85 21.50
CA THR A 217 -12.14 38.20 20.12
C THR A 217 -13.29 37.28 19.70
N PRO A 218 -14.52 37.80 19.49
CA PRO A 218 -15.63 36.97 19.04
C PRO A 218 -15.37 36.43 17.62
N ILE A 219 -15.77 35.18 17.39
CA ILE A 219 -15.72 34.52 16.08
C ILE A 219 -17.17 34.38 15.62
N ASN A 220 -17.61 35.32 14.79
CA ASN A 220 -19.02 35.40 14.35
C ASN A 220 -19.24 34.67 13.02
N LYS A 221 -18.63 33.48 12.87
CA LYS A 221 -18.81 32.67 11.66
C LYS A 221 -20.23 32.11 11.63
N LYS A 222 -21.00 32.53 10.64
CA LYS A 222 -22.30 31.94 10.32
C LYS A 222 -22.09 30.80 9.34
N SER A 223 -22.78 29.68 9.58
CA SER A 223 -22.92 28.63 8.57
C SER A 223 -23.58 29.18 7.30
N LEU A 224 -23.45 28.50 6.17
CA LEU A 224 -24.16 28.88 4.94
C LEU A 224 -25.67 29.03 5.20
N ARG A 225 -26.26 28.08 5.93
CA ARG A 225 -27.67 28.09 6.33
C ARG A 225 -28.03 29.35 7.12
N GLU A 226 -27.25 29.70 8.15
CA GLU A 226 -27.48 30.92 8.95
C GLU A 226 -27.21 32.21 8.17
N LYS A 227 -26.23 32.21 7.26
CA LYS A 227 -25.93 33.34 6.38
C LYS A 227 -27.09 33.62 5.44
N VAL A 228 -27.60 32.59 4.77
CA VAL A 228 -28.77 32.68 3.89
C VAL A 228 -29.99 33.11 4.71
N LYS A 229 -30.26 32.46 5.84
CA LYS A 229 -31.37 32.82 6.74
C LYS A 229 -31.31 34.29 7.16
N SER A 230 -30.18 34.76 7.68
CA SER A 230 -30.06 36.15 8.14
C SER A 230 -30.13 37.17 7.00
N THR A 231 -29.62 36.83 5.81
CA THR A 231 -29.73 37.68 4.61
C THR A 231 -31.19 37.80 4.16
N VAL A 232 -31.92 36.69 4.11
CA VAL A 232 -33.35 36.69 3.76
C VAL A 232 -34.15 37.44 4.82
N LEU A 233 -33.93 37.16 6.11
CA LEU A 233 -34.61 37.83 7.21
C LEU A 233 -34.38 39.35 7.25
N SER A 234 -33.24 39.86 6.76
CA SER A 234 -33.00 41.31 6.68
C SER A 234 -34.00 42.09 5.81
N HIS A 235 -34.75 41.39 4.96
CA HIS A 235 -35.82 41.96 4.12
C HIS A 235 -37.21 41.92 4.77
N TYR A 236 -37.31 41.37 5.98
CA TYR A 236 -38.55 41.21 6.75
C TYR A 236 -38.41 41.88 8.12
N LYS A 237 -39.55 42.25 8.72
CA LYS A 237 -39.63 42.76 10.08
C LYS A 237 -39.92 41.62 11.06
N GLU A 238 -39.62 41.82 12.34
CA GLU A 238 -39.89 40.79 13.37
C GLU A 238 -41.39 40.47 13.53
N GLU A 239 -42.26 41.43 13.19
CA GLU A 239 -43.72 41.27 13.28
C GLU A 239 -44.32 40.58 12.05
N ASP A 240 -43.57 40.41 10.96
CA ASP A 240 -44.10 39.82 9.73
C ASP A 240 -44.48 38.34 9.94
N ARG A 241 -45.62 37.93 9.35
CA ARG A 241 -46.17 36.57 9.39
C ARG A 241 -46.69 36.14 8.02
N ILE A 242 -46.80 34.84 7.82
CA ILE A 242 -47.42 34.23 6.63
C ILE A 242 -48.91 34.01 6.92
N ASP A 243 -49.68 35.09 6.88
CA ASP A 243 -51.06 35.15 7.33
C ASP A 243 -51.96 35.98 6.38
N GLY A 244 -53.27 35.95 6.66
CA GLY A 244 -54.30 36.73 5.96
C GLY A 244 -54.69 36.18 4.58
N GLU A 245 -55.52 36.95 3.85
CA GLU A 245 -56.07 36.54 2.54
C GLU A 245 -55.00 36.32 1.46
N LYS A 246 -53.78 36.85 1.65
CA LYS A 246 -52.65 36.74 0.71
C LYS A 246 -51.53 35.82 1.20
N ARG A 247 -51.80 34.93 2.16
CA ARG A 247 -50.77 34.06 2.76
C ARG A 247 -50.01 33.20 1.73
N ASP A 248 -50.69 32.66 0.72
CA ASP A 248 -50.06 31.82 -0.30
C ASP A 248 -49.13 32.63 -1.23
N GLU A 249 -49.49 33.90 -1.52
CA GLU A 249 -48.63 34.84 -2.25
C GLU A 249 -47.37 35.18 -1.44
N LYS A 250 -47.55 35.51 -0.15
CA LYS A 250 -46.44 35.80 0.78
C LYS A 250 -45.48 34.61 0.92
N LEU A 251 -46.01 33.39 1.03
CA LEU A 251 -45.20 32.17 1.12
C LEU A 251 -44.41 31.92 -0.18
N SER A 252 -45.05 32.11 -1.33
CA SER A 252 -44.41 31.96 -2.64
C SER A 252 -43.27 32.97 -2.85
N GLU A 253 -43.46 34.21 -2.39
CA GLU A 253 -42.41 35.24 -2.38
C GLU A 253 -41.24 34.83 -1.47
N LEU A 254 -41.53 34.31 -0.27
CA LEU A 254 -40.50 33.83 0.67
C LEU A 254 -39.69 32.68 0.07
N ILE A 255 -40.36 31.65 -0.49
CA ILE A 255 -39.70 30.50 -1.15
C ILE A 255 -38.80 30.99 -2.28
N THR A 256 -39.27 31.92 -3.11
CA THR A 256 -38.50 32.46 -4.24
C THR A 256 -37.27 33.24 -3.77
N LYS A 257 -37.41 34.13 -2.78
CA LYS A 257 -36.28 34.88 -2.22
C LYS A 257 -35.26 33.96 -1.56
N LEU A 258 -35.73 32.97 -0.82
CA LEU A 258 -34.88 31.98 -0.16
C LEU A 258 -34.12 31.12 -1.18
N GLN A 259 -34.80 30.66 -2.24
CA GLN A 259 -34.18 29.90 -3.32
C GLN A 259 -33.11 30.72 -4.03
N ASN A 260 -33.40 31.97 -4.39
CA ASN A 260 -32.47 32.84 -5.08
C ASN A 260 -31.20 33.11 -4.25
N GLU A 261 -31.34 33.40 -2.95
CA GLU A 261 -30.18 33.65 -2.10
C GLU A 261 -29.39 32.36 -1.83
N LEU A 262 -30.06 31.22 -1.62
CA LEU A 262 -29.40 29.93 -1.44
C LEU A 262 -28.62 29.52 -2.69
N VAL A 263 -29.24 29.58 -3.87
CA VAL A 263 -28.59 29.24 -5.14
C VAL A 263 -27.42 30.18 -5.41
N LYS A 264 -27.59 31.50 -5.18
CA LYS A 264 -26.52 32.50 -5.35
C LYS A 264 -25.28 32.20 -4.50
N GLU A 265 -25.45 31.70 -3.29
CA GLU A 265 -24.31 31.31 -2.44
C GLU A 265 -23.76 29.93 -2.81
N LEU A 266 -24.61 28.97 -3.19
CA LEU A 266 -24.18 27.62 -3.57
C LEU A 266 -23.43 27.58 -4.90
N VAL A 267 -23.81 28.37 -5.92
CA VAL A 267 -23.11 28.37 -7.23
C VAL A 267 -21.70 28.93 -7.16
N LYS A 268 -21.36 29.67 -6.09
CA LYS A 268 -19.98 30.09 -5.81
C LYS A 268 -19.10 28.93 -5.36
N ILE A 269 -19.72 27.89 -4.81
CA ILE A 269 -19.06 26.68 -4.32
C ILE A 269 -19.06 25.64 -5.43
N ASP A 270 -20.22 25.39 -6.03
CA ASP A 270 -20.39 24.42 -7.09
C ASP A 270 -21.51 24.85 -8.06
N PRO A 271 -21.18 25.11 -9.34
CA PRO A 271 -22.15 25.47 -10.37
C PRO A 271 -23.30 24.48 -10.56
N GLN A 272 -23.14 23.20 -10.15
CA GLN A 272 -24.19 22.18 -10.29
C GLN A 272 -25.47 22.53 -9.51
N TYR A 273 -25.36 23.31 -8.43
CA TYR A 273 -26.50 23.75 -7.63
C TYR A 273 -27.37 24.83 -8.30
N SER A 274 -27.02 25.30 -9.50
CA SER A 274 -27.78 26.29 -10.26
C SER A 274 -29.24 25.90 -10.56
N LYS A 275 -29.56 24.60 -10.51
CA LYS A 275 -30.91 24.05 -10.77
C LYS A 275 -31.68 23.66 -9.49
N LEU A 276 -31.13 23.94 -8.31
CA LEU A 276 -31.77 23.61 -7.03
C LEU A 276 -33.10 24.38 -6.89
N SER A 277 -34.16 23.68 -6.47
CA SER A 277 -35.47 24.29 -6.23
C SER A 277 -36.00 24.01 -4.83
N LEU A 278 -36.61 25.04 -4.23
CA LEU A 278 -37.30 24.95 -2.94
C LEU A 278 -38.83 24.89 -3.09
N SER A 279 -39.34 24.78 -4.32
CA SER A 279 -40.78 24.74 -4.60
C SER A 279 -41.40 23.35 -4.42
N LYS A 280 -40.56 22.30 -4.32
CA LYS A 280 -40.98 20.91 -4.15
C LYS A 280 -40.09 20.18 -3.16
N ASP A 281 -40.67 19.22 -2.43
CA ASP A 281 -39.91 18.28 -1.61
C ASP A 281 -39.17 17.23 -2.48
N PRO A 282 -38.26 16.41 -1.93
CA PRO A 282 -37.57 15.36 -2.66
C PRO A 282 -38.49 14.29 -3.29
N ARG A 283 -39.75 14.20 -2.86
CA ARG A 283 -40.77 13.27 -3.39
C ARG A 283 -41.63 13.92 -4.48
N GLY A 284 -41.38 15.18 -4.81
CA GLY A 284 -42.09 15.96 -5.84
C GLY A 284 -43.38 16.64 -5.35
N ASN A 285 -43.68 16.63 -4.06
CA ASN A 285 -44.82 17.34 -3.48
C ASN A 285 -44.56 18.84 -3.48
N GLU A 286 -45.57 19.64 -3.83
CA GLU A 286 -45.46 21.10 -3.85
C GLU A 286 -45.39 21.68 -2.44
N ILE A 287 -44.44 22.58 -2.21
CA ILE A 287 -44.30 23.32 -0.96
C ILE A 287 -45.27 24.49 -0.96
N ASN A 288 -46.41 24.31 -0.31
CA ASN A 288 -47.43 25.33 -0.10
C ASN A 288 -47.90 25.35 1.36
N TYR A 289 -48.74 26.32 1.70
CA TYR A 289 -49.19 26.54 3.07
C TYR A 289 -49.88 25.29 3.65
N ASN A 290 -50.78 24.65 2.90
CA ASN A 290 -51.51 23.47 3.37
C ASN A 290 -50.58 22.26 3.61
N TYR A 291 -49.54 22.13 2.80
CA TYR A 291 -48.54 21.08 2.98
C TYR A 291 -47.77 21.26 4.30
N LEU A 292 -47.23 22.45 4.56
CA LEU A 292 -46.39 22.71 5.74
C LEU A 292 -47.19 22.78 7.05
N VAL A 293 -48.39 23.36 7.02
CA VAL A 293 -49.23 23.59 8.22
C VAL A 293 -50.13 22.39 8.52
N ASN A 294 -50.88 21.90 7.53
CA ASN A 294 -51.91 20.90 7.78
C ASN A 294 -51.44 19.46 7.56
N SER A 295 -50.50 19.24 6.62
CA SER A 295 -50.02 17.90 6.30
C SER A 295 -48.82 17.50 7.15
N LEU A 296 -47.84 18.40 7.31
CA LEU A 296 -46.63 18.16 8.09
C LEU A 296 -46.70 18.69 9.54
N MET A 297 -47.58 19.67 9.82
CA MET A 297 -47.75 20.26 11.16
C MET A 297 -46.46 20.83 11.75
N LEU A 298 -45.65 21.51 10.94
CA LEU A 298 -44.33 22.02 11.34
C LEU A 298 -44.32 23.52 11.65
N VAL A 299 -45.29 24.27 11.14
CA VAL A 299 -45.47 25.73 11.28
C VAL A 299 -46.96 26.06 11.32
N ASP A 300 -47.30 27.26 11.78
CA ASP A 300 -48.66 27.81 11.86
C ASP A 300 -48.71 29.30 11.44
N ASP A 301 -49.90 29.90 11.50
CA ASP A 301 -50.13 31.31 11.13
C ASP A 301 -49.33 32.32 11.98
N ASP A 302 -49.04 31.97 13.23
CA ASP A 302 -48.34 32.84 14.19
C ASP A 302 -46.81 32.63 14.17
N SER A 303 -46.33 31.62 13.44
CA SER A 303 -44.93 31.28 13.31
C SER A 303 -44.13 32.41 12.65
N LYS A 304 -42.94 32.68 13.20
CA LYS A 304 -42.07 33.75 12.69
C LYS A 304 -41.52 33.38 11.32
N ILE A 305 -41.19 34.37 10.48
CA ILE A 305 -40.55 34.13 9.16
C ILE A 305 -39.30 33.24 9.29
N GLY A 306 -38.55 33.37 10.38
CA GLY A 306 -37.38 32.54 10.64
C GLY A 306 -37.71 31.06 10.83
N GLU A 307 -38.89 30.70 11.34
CA GLU A 307 -39.36 29.31 11.49
C GLU A 307 -39.83 28.76 10.14
N TRP A 308 -40.56 29.56 9.36
CA TRP A 308 -40.92 29.23 7.98
C TRP A 308 -39.71 28.93 7.10
N ILE A 309 -38.63 29.73 7.20
CA ILE A 309 -37.38 29.48 6.46
C ILE A 309 -36.79 28.12 6.84
N GLU A 310 -36.68 27.78 8.13
CA GLU A 310 -36.10 26.50 8.56
C GLU A 310 -36.93 25.33 8.06
N THR A 311 -38.25 25.40 8.18
CA THR A 311 -39.16 24.35 7.72
C THR A 311 -39.11 24.15 6.22
N ILE A 312 -39.01 25.23 5.42
CA ILE A 312 -38.84 25.12 3.97
C ILE A 312 -37.51 24.43 3.66
N LEU A 313 -36.40 24.84 4.29
CA LEU A 313 -35.09 24.24 4.06
C LEU A 313 -35.07 22.76 4.44
N ASP A 314 -35.60 22.39 5.60
CA ASP A 314 -35.64 20.99 6.06
C ASP A 314 -36.55 20.10 5.20
N SER A 315 -37.58 20.70 4.56
CA SER A 315 -38.50 19.97 3.70
C SER A 315 -37.98 19.78 2.27
N THR A 316 -36.96 20.53 1.85
CA THR A 316 -36.58 20.63 0.42
C THR A 316 -35.09 20.42 0.14
N VAL A 317 -34.21 20.66 1.11
CA VAL A 317 -32.76 20.61 0.93
C VAL A 317 -32.19 19.39 1.65
N ASP A 318 -31.47 18.55 0.91
CA ASP A 318 -30.76 17.42 1.48
C ASP A 318 -29.65 17.86 2.45
N SER A 319 -29.42 17.09 3.53
CA SER A 319 -28.44 17.46 4.57
C SER A 319 -27.01 17.60 4.02
N THR A 320 -26.67 16.84 2.97
CA THR A 320 -25.33 16.87 2.35
C THR A 320 -24.97 18.22 1.74
N VAL A 321 -25.95 19.04 1.34
CA VAL A 321 -25.74 20.40 0.80
C VAL A 321 -25.06 21.29 1.84
N TRP A 322 -25.34 21.06 3.13
CA TRP A 322 -24.75 21.81 4.23
C TRP A 322 -23.39 21.25 4.68
N GLU A 323 -23.13 19.96 4.42
CA GLU A 323 -21.89 19.24 4.79
C GLU A 323 -20.76 19.40 3.76
N ALA A 324 -21.08 19.63 2.48
CA ALA A 324 -20.13 19.68 1.36
C ALA A 324 -19.12 20.85 1.39
N GLN A 325 -19.10 21.65 2.46
CA GLN A 325 -18.12 22.71 2.63
C GLN A 325 -16.86 22.17 3.30
N ALA A 326 -15.75 22.08 2.57
CA ALA A 326 -14.44 21.94 3.20
C ALA A 326 -14.22 23.15 4.12
N SER A 327 -14.37 22.96 5.42
CA SER A 327 -14.24 24.04 6.39
C SER A 327 -12.82 24.58 6.38
N SER A 328 -12.67 25.89 6.18
CA SER A 328 -11.40 26.58 6.33
C SER A 328 -10.74 26.20 7.67
N PRO A 329 -9.42 25.93 7.69
CA PRO A 329 -8.70 25.65 8.92
C PRO A 329 -8.83 26.74 10.00
N PHE A 330 -9.22 27.97 9.64
CA PHE A 330 -9.42 29.07 10.59
C PHE A 330 -10.67 28.90 11.45
N TYR A 331 -11.70 28.19 10.96
CA TYR A 331 -13.01 28.06 11.61
C TYR A 331 -13.26 26.63 12.08
N ASP A 332 -12.88 26.33 13.33
CA ASP A 332 -13.03 25.01 13.95
C ASP A 332 -14.22 24.89 14.91
N GLY A 333 -15.22 25.77 14.78
CA GLY A 333 -16.43 25.78 15.60
C GLY A 333 -16.30 26.52 16.94
N ALA A 334 -15.12 27.08 17.26
CA ALA A 334 -14.96 27.96 18.42
C ALA A 334 -15.76 29.26 18.25
N LYS A 335 -16.43 29.71 19.33
CA LYS A 335 -17.24 30.94 19.34
C LYS A 335 -16.41 32.22 19.52
N GLU A 336 -15.22 32.11 20.10
CA GLU A 336 -14.34 33.23 20.41
C GLU A 336 -12.91 32.75 20.65
N ILE A 337 -11.95 33.66 20.52
CA ILE A 337 -10.56 33.51 20.98
C ILE A 337 -10.49 34.09 22.39
N LYS A 338 -10.39 33.23 23.41
CA LYS A 338 -10.50 33.60 24.83
C LYS A 338 -9.29 33.21 25.68
N SER A 339 -8.22 32.73 25.04
CA SER A 339 -7.01 32.30 25.71
C SER A 339 -5.76 32.55 24.85
N ASP A 340 -4.61 32.69 25.52
CA ASP A 340 -3.32 32.86 24.83
C ASP A 340 -3.00 31.66 23.92
N LYS A 341 -3.48 30.48 24.28
CA LYS A 341 -3.34 29.24 23.51
C LYS A 341 -4.15 29.24 22.22
N GLU A 342 -5.39 29.71 22.26
CA GLU A 342 -6.21 29.87 21.05
C GLU A 342 -5.62 30.95 20.15
N ALA A 343 -5.14 32.04 20.73
CA ALA A 343 -4.46 33.11 19.98
C ALA A 343 -3.17 32.60 19.31
N ASP A 344 -2.36 31.79 19.99
CA ASP A 344 -1.16 31.19 19.39
C ASP A 344 -1.52 30.18 18.28
N ARG A 345 -2.57 29.37 18.47
CA ARG A 345 -3.07 28.45 17.44
C ARG A 345 -3.48 29.17 16.16
N ILE A 346 -4.25 30.26 16.27
CA ILE A 346 -4.64 31.08 15.12
C ILE A 346 -3.42 31.82 14.55
N SER A 347 -2.52 32.33 15.39
CA SER A 347 -1.27 32.96 14.95
C SER A 347 -0.45 32.00 14.06
N ILE A 348 -0.33 30.73 14.45
CA ILE A 348 0.35 29.70 13.66
C ILE A 348 -0.39 29.45 12.33
N ARG A 349 -1.73 29.38 12.32
CA ARG A 349 -2.51 29.22 11.07
C ARG A 349 -2.26 30.35 10.07
N VAL A 350 -2.27 31.60 10.54
CA VAL A 350 -2.00 32.76 9.69
C VAL A 350 -0.57 32.73 9.14
N GLN A 351 0.42 32.45 10.00
CA GLN A 351 1.82 32.35 9.58
C GLN A 351 2.01 31.20 8.57
N TYR A 352 1.34 30.06 8.79
CA TYR A 352 1.45 28.91 7.90
C TYR A 352 0.80 29.17 6.53
N LEU A 353 -0.35 29.86 6.49
CA LEU A 353 -0.95 30.31 5.21
C LEU A 353 -0.03 31.26 4.45
N LEU A 354 0.61 32.21 5.13
CA LEU A 354 1.61 33.09 4.51
C LEU A 354 2.82 32.31 3.98
N ALA A 355 3.24 31.26 4.70
CA ALA A 355 4.31 30.38 4.28
C ALA A 355 3.93 29.57 3.03
N GLU A 356 2.70 29.06 2.95
CA GLU A 356 2.15 28.38 1.76
C GLU A 356 2.08 29.30 0.54
N ALA A 357 1.59 30.54 0.73
CA ALA A 357 1.60 31.54 -0.34
C ALA A 357 3.03 31.83 -0.83
N ASN A 358 4.01 31.89 0.07
CA ASN A 358 5.41 32.09 -0.26
C ASN A 358 6.00 30.89 -1.04
N ILE A 359 5.74 29.65 -0.59
CA ILE A 359 6.13 28.42 -1.29
C ILE A 359 5.52 28.39 -2.69
N TYR A 360 4.24 28.74 -2.83
CA TYR A 360 3.57 28.80 -4.12
C TYR A 360 4.26 29.78 -5.06
N CYS A 361 4.56 30.99 -4.58
CA CYS A 361 5.24 32.01 -5.38
C CYS A 361 6.65 31.56 -5.79
N LYS A 362 7.39 30.90 -4.89
CA LYS A 362 8.73 30.39 -5.16
C LYS A 362 8.74 29.27 -6.19
N THR A 363 7.93 28.25 -5.97
CA THR A 363 7.86 27.05 -6.85
C THR A 363 7.31 27.38 -8.24
N ASN A 364 6.47 28.43 -8.37
CA ASN A 364 5.99 28.95 -9.66
C ASN A 364 6.88 30.05 -10.26
N LYS A 365 8.07 30.29 -9.69
CA LYS A 365 9.06 31.27 -10.18
C LYS A 365 8.49 32.70 -10.28
N LEU A 366 7.57 33.04 -9.38
CA LEU A 366 6.93 34.35 -9.28
C LEU A 366 7.69 35.31 -8.37
N SER A 367 8.28 34.79 -7.28
CA SER A 367 9.13 35.54 -6.35
C SER A 367 10.17 34.64 -5.69
N ASP A 368 11.34 35.22 -5.39
CA ASP A 368 12.41 34.58 -4.60
C ASP A 368 12.51 35.15 -3.18
N ALA A 369 11.58 36.05 -2.79
CA ALA A 369 11.61 36.75 -1.51
C ALA A 369 11.21 35.86 -0.32
N ASN A 370 11.63 36.24 0.88
CA ASN A 370 11.08 35.71 2.12
C ASN A 370 9.92 36.60 2.59
N PHE A 371 8.68 36.13 2.46
CA PHE A 371 7.51 36.91 2.88
C PHE A 371 7.50 37.18 4.39
N GLY A 372 8.07 36.29 5.21
CA GLY A 372 8.16 36.49 6.65
C GLY A 372 8.98 37.73 7.03
N GLU A 373 10.02 38.05 6.26
CA GLU A 373 10.83 39.26 6.48
C GLU A 373 10.01 40.55 6.27
N PHE A 374 9.11 40.54 5.30
CA PHE A 374 8.20 41.65 5.04
C PHE A 374 7.14 41.77 6.14
N PHE A 375 6.46 40.66 6.49
CA PHE A 375 5.38 40.68 7.48
C PHE A 375 5.84 40.86 8.91
N ASP A 376 7.13 40.69 9.23
CA ASP A 376 7.70 41.06 10.53
C ASP A 376 7.92 42.57 10.71
N LYS A 377 8.00 43.33 9.61
CA LYS A 377 8.23 44.78 9.65
C LYS A 377 6.93 45.52 9.98
N GLU A 378 7.05 46.63 10.70
CA GLU A 378 5.95 47.58 10.86
C GLU A 378 5.83 48.45 9.60
N PRO A 379 4.62 48.85 9.18
CA PRO A 379 3.34 48.62 9.85
C PRO A 379 2.68 47.26 9.55
N HIS A 380 3.28 46.43 8.67
CA HIS A 380 2.66 45.22 8.13
C HIS A 380 2.26 44.22 9.21
N ALA A 381 3.13 43.97 10.20
CA ALA A 381 2.88 43.06 11.30
C ALA A 381 1.61 43.42 12.09
N THR A 382 1.42 44.70 12.41
CA THR A 382 0.26 45.19 13.16
C THR A 382 -0.99 45.22 12.29
N GLU A 383 -0.87 45.71 11.05
CA GLU A 383 -2.00 45.88 10.15
C GLU A 383 -2.64 44.54 9.75
N ILE A 384 -1.84 43.52 9.42
CA ILE A 384 -2.40 42.20 9.08
C ILE A 384 -3.07 41.55 10.29
N ALA A 385 -2.49 41.69 11.49
CA ALA A 385 -3.09 41.16 12.72
C ALA A 385 -4.43 41.83 13.04
N LYS A 386 -4.55 43.13 12.79
CA LYS A 386 -5.79 43.89 12.94
C LYS A 386 -6.86 43.41 11.94
N ARG A 387 -6.52 43.31 10.64
CA ARG A 387 -7.47 42.85 9.62
C ARG A 387 -7.95 41.42 9.86
N VAL A 388 -7.07 40.52 10.31
CA VAL A 388 -7.46 39.15 10.69
C VAL A 388 -8.44 39.17 11.87
N LYS A 389 -8.18 39.98 12.92
CA LYS A 389 -9.10 40.14 14.04
C LYS A 389 -10.48 40.64 13.58
N GLU A 390 -10.50 41.66 12.73
CA GLU A 390 -11.74 42.20 12.13
C GLU A 390 -12.47 41.14 11.29
N GLY A 391 -11.73 40.32 10.53
CA GLY A 391 -12.29 39.20 9.78
C GLY A 391 -13.03 38.20 10.68
N PHE A 392 -12.43 37.80 11.80
CA PHE A 392 -13.08 36.91 12.76
C PHE A 392 -14.32 37.53 13.40
N THR A 393 -14.28 38.81 13.79
CA THR A 393 -15.44 39.48 14.39
C THR A 393 -16.58 39.70 13.39
N GLN A 394 -16.27 39.79 12.10
CA GLN A 394 -17.27 39.89 11.03
C GLN A 394 -17.74 38.52 10.51
N GLY A 395 -17.02 37.44 10.82
CA GLY A 395 -17.27 36.10 10.27
C GLY A 395 -16.88 35.95 8.80
N ALA A 396 -15.98 36.79 8.29
CA ALA A 396 -15.50 36.80 6.91
C ALA A 396 -14.49 35.68 6.65
N GLU A 397 -14.25 35.29 5.39
CA GLU A 397 -13.15 34.37 5.10
C GLU A 397 -11.80 35.04 5.38
N ILE A 398 -10.86 34.30 5.98
CA ILE A 398 -9.59 34.85 6.45
C ILE A 398 -8.54 34.82 5.35
N GLU A 399 -8.58 33.81 4.49
CA GLU A 399 -7.66 33.63 3.38
C GLU A 399 -7.66 34.84 2.43
N PRO A 400 -8.82 35.33 1.94
CA PRO A 400 -8.86 36.52 1.07
C PRO A 400 -8.31 37.78 1.73
N ILE A 401 -8.49 37.96 3.04
CA ILE A 401 -7.93 39.12 3.78
C ILE A 401 -6.41 39.16 3.65
N ILE A 402 -5.77 38.00 3.75
CA ILE A 402 -4.32 37.85 3.63
C ILE A 402 -3.89 38.03 2.17
N TYR A 403 -4.62 37.45 1.22
CA TYR A 403 -4.34 37.56 -0.20
C TYR A 403 -4.48 39.00 -0.72
N ASP A 404 -5.49 39.73 -0.28
CA ASP A 404 -5.66 41.15 -0.60
C ASP A 404 -4.50 41.97 -0.06
N TYR A 405 -3.99 41.65 1.13
CA TYR A 405 -2.82 42.33 1.67
C TYR A 405 -1.55 42.03 0.84
N ILE A 406 -1.35 40.77 0.43
CA ILE A 406 -0.26 40.38 -0.48
C ILE A 406 -0.37 41.14 -1.80
N ASN A 407 -1.57 41.15 -2.42
CA ASN A 407 -1.82 41.79 -3.69
C ASN A 407 -1.64 43.31 -3.64
N ASN A 408 -2.02 43.96 -2.55
CA ASN A 408 -1.79 45.40 -2.38
C ASN A 408 -0.30 45.76 -2.22
N ASN A 409 0.55 44.80 -1.84
CA ASN A 409 1.99 44.98 -1.64
C ASN A 409 2.83 44.08 -2.58
N HIS A 410 2.25 43.64 -3.70
CA HIS A 410 2.81 42.56 -4.52
C HIS A 410 4.24 42.89 -5.00
N ALA A 411 4.50 44.14 -5.38
CA ALA A 411 5.79 44.59 -5.87
C ALA A 411 6.88 44.52 -4.78
N GLU A 412 6.55 44.86 -3.53
CA GLU A 412 7.48 44.77 -2.39
C GLU A 412 7.79 43.32 -2.00
N LEU A 413 6.86 42.41 -2.29
CA LEU A 413 7.02 40.96 -2.16
C LEU A 413 7.74 40.33 -3.36
N GLY A 414 8.23 41.12 -4.31
CA GLY A 414 8.96 40.67 -5.49
C GLY A 414 8.09 40.09 -6.62
N LEU A 415 6.76 40.26 -6.54
CA LEU A 415 5.82 39.79 -7.55
C LEU A 415 5.62 40.87 -8.62
N LYS A 416 5.77 40.50 -9.89
CA LYS A 416 5.54 41.41 -11.04
C LYS A 416 4.08 41.81 -11.19
N SER A 417 3.15 40.95 -10.80
CA SER A 417 1.72 41.17 -10.83
C SER A 417 1.06 40.63 -9.55
N PRO A 418 -0.12 41.13 -9.17
CA PRO A 418 -0.95 40.49 -8.16
C PRO A 418 -1.27 39.04 -8.52
N LEU A 419 -1.53 38.21 -7.50
CA LEU A 419 -2.02 36.85 -7.65
C LEU A 419 -3.48 36.85 -8.12
N THR A 420 -3.77 36.01 -9.11
CA THR A 420 -5.10 35.83 -9.69
C THR A 420 -5.99 34.94 -8.83
N GLY A 421 -7.31 34.99 -9.04
CA GLY A 421 -8.26 34.17 -8.26
C GLY A 421 -7.98 32.66 -8.31
N GLU A 422 -7.53 32.14 -9.44
CA GLU A 422 -7.14 30.73 -9.61
C GLU A 422 -5.90 30.39 -8.76
N GLN A 423 -4.88 31.24 -8.79
CA GLN A 423 -3.68 31.05 -7.97
C GLN A 423 -4.00 31.10 -6.47
N LEU A 424 -4.90 32.01 -6.05
CA LEU A 424 -5.33 32.11 -4.66
C LEU A 424 -6.11 30.87 -4.20
N GLN A 425 -6.90 30.28 -5.08
CA GLN A 425 -7.62 29.02 -4.81
C GLN A 425 -6.63 27.86 -4.64
N GLU A 426 -5.64 27.72 -5.53
CA GLU A 426 -4.60 26.69 -5.43
C GLU A 426 -3.82 26.80 -4.10
N ILE A 427 -3.49 28.02 -3.67
CA ILE A 427 -2.84 28.26 -2.37
C ILE A 427 -3.76 27.83 -1.23
N THR A 428 -5.05 28.17 -1.29
CA THR A 428 -6.04 27.81 -0.25
C THR A 428 -6.16 26.29 -0.11
N GLU A 429 -6.19 25.57 -1.23
CA GLU A 429 -6.29 24.12 -1.26
C GLU A 429 -5.04 23.44 -0.72
N LYS A 430 -3.84 23.89 -1.11
CA LYS A 430 -2.57 23.39 -0.55
C LYS A 430 -2.48 23.67 0.95
N PHE A 431 -2.76 24.90 1.38
CA PHE A 431 -2.80 25.27 2.79
C PHE A 431 -3.76 24.38 3.59
N THR A 432 -4.98 24.19 3.09
CA THR A 432 -6.00 23.39 3.78
C THR A 432 -5.55 21.94 3.91
N ARG A 433 -5.03 21.35 2.84
CA ARG A 433 -4.53 19.97 2.83
C ARG A 433 -3.35 19.80 3.77
N HIS A 434 -2.30 20.60 3.60
CA HIS A 434 -1.09 20.49 4.41
C HIS A 434 -1.36 20.78 5.88
N TYR A 435 -2.08 21.87 6.21
CA TYR A 435 -2.38 22.19 7.61
C TYR A 435 -3.21 21.09 8.28
N ASN A 436 -4.18 20.49 7.58
CA ASN A 436 -4.95 19.39 8.13
C ASN A 436 -4.09 18.15 8.42
N THR A 437 -3.04 17.92 7.64
CA THR A 437 -2.04 16.87 7.88
C THR A 437 -1.22 17.14 9.15
N ILE A 438 -0.83 18.40 9.40
CA ILE A 438 0.04 18.77 10.54
C ILE A 438 -0.69 19.36 11.76
N LYS A 439 -2.04 19.45 11.75
CA LYS A 439 -2.80 20.15 12.82
C LYS A 439 -2.59 19.55 14.22
N GLU A 440 -2.24 18.26 14.29
CA GLU A 440 -1.93 17.57 15.54
C GLU A 440 -0.43 17.49 15.84
N SER A 441 0.44 18.08 15.02
CA SER A 441 1.89 18.04 15.22
C SER A 441 2.28 18.52 16.62
N PRO A 442 3.27 17.86 17.26
CA PRO A 442 3.75 18.21 18.60
C PRO A 442 4.38 19.61 18.60
N HIS A 443 5.07 19.95 17.52
CA HIS A 443 5.79 21.20 17.31
C HIS A 443 5.35 21.86 16.00
N PHE A 444 5.27 23.19 15.99
CA PHE A 444 4.95 24.02 14.81
C PHE A 444 6.10 24.97 14.47
N ASP A 445 7.31 24.64 14.92
CA ASP A 445 8.49 25.47 14.75
C ASP A 445 8.96 25.55 13.30
N GLU A 446 8.91 24.43 12.60
CA GLU A 446 9.32 24.30 11.20
C GLU A 446 8.59 23.14 10.51
N PHE A 447 8.44 23.25 9.19
CA PHE A 447 7.95 22.18 8.32
C PHE A 447 8.75 22.18 7.01
N PHE A 448 8.96 21.00 6.44
CA PHE A 448 9.54 20.85 5.10
C PHE A 448 8.43 20.44 4.13
N VAL A 449 8.22 21.25 3.10
CA VAL A 449 7.12 21.07 2.13
C VAL A 449 7.71 20.85 0.75
N ALA A 450 7.27 19.79 0.08
CA ALA A 450 7.67 19.39 -1.26
C ALA A 450 6.48 19.43 -2.22
N ASP A 451 6.74 19.84 -3.46
CA ASP A 451 5.82 19.78 -4.59
C ASP A 451 6.34 18.74 -5.59
N PRO A 452 5.90 17.46 -5.48
CA PRO A 452 6.39 16.40 -6.35
C PRO A 452 5.80 16.46 -7.77
N ASP A 453 4.84 17.35 -8.02
CA ASP A 453 4.28 17.59 -9.35
C ASP A 453 5.09 18.65 -10.11
N LYS A 454 6.12 19.23 -9.47
CA LYS A 454 7.10 20.12 -10.08
C LYS A 454 8.47 19.45 -10.17
N LYS A 455 9.22 19.83 -11.22
CA LYS A 455 10.61 19.38 -11.41
C LYS A 455 11.51 19.90 -10.29
N GLY A 456 12.43 19.05 -9.85
CA GLY A 456 13.44 19.39 -8.87
C GLY A 456 14.19 18.15 -8.38
N ASN A 457 15.06 18.33 -7.39
CA ASN A 457 15.91 17.27 -6.84
C ASN A 457 15.28 16.50 -5.67
N ILE A 458 14.08 16.86 -5.25
CA ILE A 458 13.32 16.20 -4.18
C ILE A 458 12.14 15.42 -4.75
N PHE A 459 11.91 14.23 -4.20
CA PHE A 459 10.95 13.23 -4.63
C PHE A 459 10.06 12.79 -3.47
N CYS A 460 8.87 12.29 -3.78
CA CYS A 460 7.98 11.65 -2.81
C CYS A 460 7.88 10.18 -3.18
N HIS A 461 8.34 9.29 -2.30
CA HIS A 461 8.35 7.83 -2.51
C HIS A 461 8.04 7.10 -1.22
N GLN A 462 7.07 6.17 -1.25
CA GLN A 462 6.69 5.33 -0.10
C GLN A 462 6.39 6.14 1.19
N GLY A 463 5.72 7.29 1.06
CA GLY A 463 5.40 8.17 2.20
C GLY A 463 6.63 8.84 2.82
N ARG A 464 7.69 9.08 2.03
CA ARG A 464 8.90 9.79 2.45
C ARG A 464 9.25 10.87 1.45
N ILE A 465 9.60 12.05 1.96
CA ILE A 465 10.22 13.11 1.18
C ILE A 465 11.71 12.82 1.10
N SER A 466 12.20 12.58 -0.11
CA SER A 466 13.51 11.97 -0.36
C SER A 466 14.32 12.73 -1.41
N CYS A 467 15.63 12.53 -1.41
CA CYS A 467 16.49 12.90 -2.52
C CYS A 467 17.08 11.64 -3.19
N HIS A 468 17.64 11.79 -4.38
CA HIS A 468 18.34 10.68 -5.04
C HIS A 468 19.64 10.37 -4.28
N PHE A 469 19.87 9.11 -3.90
CA PHE A 469 21.07 8.70 -3.13
C PHE A 469 22.38 9.11 -3.84
N LEU A 470 22.45 8.96 -5.17
CA LEU A 470 23.61 9.41 -5.97
C LEU A 470 23.88 10.92 -5.92
N ASP A 471 22.86 11.78 -5.76
CA ASP A 471 23.07 13.23 -5.57
C ASP A 471 23.78 13.46 -4.22
N PHE A 472 23.28 12.82 -3.16
CA PHE A 472 23.90 12.82 -1.84
C PHE A 472 25.33 12.25 -1.89
N PHE A 473 25.53 11.08 -2.49
CA PHE A 473 26.83 10.42 -2.59
C PHE A 473 27.85 11.29 -3.32
N THR A 474 27.46 11.89 -4.45
CA THR A 474 28.35 12.74 -5.25
C THR A 474 28.79 13.98 -4.47
N ARG A 475 27.86 14.64 -3.77
CA ARG A 475 28.17 15.81 -2.94
C ARG A 475 29.01 15.45 -1.72
N HIS A 476 28.63 14.40 -1.01
CA HIS A 476 29.34 13.96 0.21
C HIS A 476 30.78 13.53 -0.10
N THR A 477 30.98 12.78 -1.19
CA THR A 477 32.33 12.37 -1.64
C THR A 477 33.07 13.47 -2.39
N LYS A 478 32.42 14.62 -2.67
CA LYS A 478 32.94 15.74 -3.47
C LYS A 478 33.42 15.30 -4.85
N GLY A 479 32.73 14.32 -5.45
CA GLY A 479 33.07 13.74 -6.76
C GLY A 479 34.33 12.87 -6.79
N ASN A 480 34.93 12.55 -5.64
CA ASN A 480 36.18 11.78 -5.57
C ASN A 480 35.99 10.28 -5.87
N TYR A 481 34.76 9.80 -5.92
CA TYR A 481 34.45 8.40 -6.20
C TYR A 481 33.55 8.29 -7.44
N PRO A 482 34.00 7.63 -8.53
CA PRO A 482 33.23 7.52 -9.76
C PRO A 482 32.02 6.58 -9.59
N LEU A 483 30.89 6.93 -10.20
CA LEU A 483 29.65 6.15 -10.12
C LEU A 483 29.62 4.92 -11.04
N GLY A 484 30.55 4.83 -12.00
CA GLY A 484 30.57 3.76 -13.01
C GLY A 484 29.29 3.77 -13.86
N ASP A 485 28.69 2.61 -14.04
CA ASP A 485 27.45 2.44 -14.83
C ASP A 485 26.26 3.23 -14.26
N LEU A 486 26.31 3.61 -12.97
CA LEU A 486 25.25 4.39 -12.33
C LEU A 486 25.29 5.90 -12.66
N ALA A 487 26.29 6.38 -13.40
CA ALA A 487 26.52 7.82 -13.62
C ALA A 487 25.32 8.57 -14.23
N ASN A 488 24.53 7.92 -15.07
CA ASN A 488 23.38 8.52 -15.76
C ASN A 488 22.03 8.30 -15.04
N HIS A 489 22.01 7.67 -13.85
CA HIS A 489 20.76 7.32 -13.18
C HIS A 489 20.07 8.54 -12.56
N GLN A 490 20.83 9.48 -11.99
CA GLN A 490 20.23 10.71 -11.48
C GLN A 490 19.54 11.50 -12.61
N GLU A 491 20.19 11.62 -13.77
CA GLU A 491 19.62 12.29 -14.94
C GLU A 491 18.41 11.53 -15.50
N SER A 492 18.44 10.19 -15.51
CA SER A 492 17.29 9.41 -16.00
C SER A 492 16.06 9.58 -15.13
N LEU A 493 16.21 9.65 -13.80
CA LEU A 493 15.07 9.91 -12.91
C LEU A 493 14.48 11.31 -13.15
N GLN A 494 15.32 12.31 -13.43
CA GLN A 494 14.90 13.67 -13.76
C GLN A 494 14.16 13.78 -15.10
N LYS A 495 14.34 12.80 -16.00
CA LYS A 495 13.59 12.70 -17.27
C LYS A 495 12.19 12.09 -17.07
N GLY A 496 11.90 11.54 -15.90
CA GLY A 496 10.58 11.02 -15.54
C GLY A 496 9.48 12.07 -15.64
N THR A 497 8.23 11.59 -15.66
CA THR A 497 7.04 12.43 -15.82
C THR A 497 6.64 13.19 -14.55
N SER A 498 7.01 12.67 -13.37
CA SER A 498 6.69 13.25 -12.07
C SER A 498 7.78 12.92 -11.05
N ASN A 499 7.95 13.78 -10.04
CA ASN A 499 8.77 13.48 -8.86
C ASN A 499 7.98 12.71 -7.78
N ARG A 500 6.69 12.43 -8.01
CA ARG A 500 5.86 11.55 -7.21
C ARG A 500 6.05 10.11 -7.70
N LEU A 501 6.95 9.39 -7.06
CA LEU A 501 7.30 8.04 -7.46
C LEU A 501 6.28 7.04 -6.92
N HIS A 502 5.97 6.05 -7.74
CA HIS A 502 5.02 5.01 -7.35
C HIS A 502 5.60 4.14 -6.23
N HIS A 503 4.78 3.80 -5.24
CA HIS A 503 5.22 3.08 -4.03
C HIS A 503 5.67 1.62 -4.27
N LYS A 504 5.30 1.04 -5.42
CA LYS A 504 5.71 -0.30 -5.90
C LYS A 504 6.30 -0.21 -7.32
N ASN A 505 7.08 -1.22 -7.69
CA ASN A 505 7.79 -1.29 -8.97
C ASN A 505 6.97 -2.09 -9.99
N GLU A 506 6.19 -1.39 -10.82
CA GLU A 506 5.31 -2.03 -11.81
C GLU A 506 6.07 -2.93 -12.80
N LEU A 507 7.30 -2.57 -13.17
CA LEU A 507 8.11 -3.37 -14.10
C LEU A 507 8.41 -4.77 -13.54
N VAL A 508 8.65 -4.89 -12.23
CA VAL A 508 8.83 -6.19 -11.56
C VAL A 508 7.52 -6.98 -11.58
N ALA A 509 6.40 -6.33 -11.26
CA ALA A 509 5.07 -6.96 -11.28
C ALA A 509 4.69 -7.44 -12.70
N GLN A 510 4.96 -6.64 -13.72
CA GLN A 510 4.73 -6.97 -15.13
C GLN A 510 5.56 -8.17 -15.60
N GLY A 511 6.74 -8.41 -15.01
CA GLY A 511 7.50 -9.64 -15.21
C GLY A 511 6.68 -10.89 -14.88
N TYR A 512 5.95 -10.87 -13.78
CA TYR A 512 5.10 -11.99 -13.35
C TYR A 512 3.74 -12.01 -14.04
N GLU A 513 3.11 -10.85 -14.23
CA GLU A 513 1.82 -10.74 -14.93
C GLU A 513 1.92 -11.25 -16.37
N ARG A 514 3.04 -11.05 -17.07
CA ARG A 514 3.29 -11.64 -18.40
C ARG A 514 3.19 -13.16 -18.40
N LEU A 515 3.66 -13.83 -17.34
CA LEU A 515 3.56 -15.30 -17.21
C LEU A 515 2.10 -15.74 -17.00
N ASP A 516 1.32 -14.98 -16.23
CA ASP A 516 -0.10 -15.26 -16.02
C ASP A 516 -0.94 -15.00 -17.29
N GLN A 517 -0.65 -13.91 -18.02
CA GLN A 517 -1.27 -13.61 -19.31
C GLN A 517 -0.92 -14.67 -20.37
N PHE A 518 0.32 -15.14 -20.39
CA PHE A 518 0.73 -16.26 -21.24
C PHE A 518 -0.13 -17.50 -20.99
N LYS A 519 -0.28 -17.90 -19.71
CA LYS A 519 -1.14 -19.02 -19.32
C LYS A 519 -2.59 -18.79 -19.74
N LYS A 520 -3.16 -17.61 -19.49
CA LYS A 520 -4.56 -17.28 -19.84
C LYS A 520 -4.80 -17.44 -21.34
N GLU A 521 -3.89 -16.96 -22.19
CA GLU A 521 -4.04 -17.10 -23.64
C GLU A 521 -3.89 -18.56 -24.09
N VAL A 522 -2.94 -19.33 -23.52
CA VAL A 522 -2.82 -20.77 -23.78
C VAL A 522 -4.12 -21.50 -23.42
N VAL A 523 -4.66 -21.27 -22.21
CA VAL A 523 -5.91 -21.88 -21.75
C VAL A 523 -7.07 -21.53 -22.67
N LYS A 524 -7.20 -20.26 -23.05
CA LYS A 524 -8.24 -19.79 -23.97
C LYS A 524 -8.15 -20.45 -25.35
N LEU A 525 -6.96 -20.49 -25.96
CA LEU A 525 -6.79 -21.08 -27.29
C LEU A 525 -7.00 -22.60 -27.30
N LEU A 526 -6.67 -23.28 -26.19
CA LEU A 526 -7.00 -24.69 -26.02
C LEU A 526 -8.52 -24.91 -25.87
N ALA A 527 -9.21 -24.07 -25.11
CA ALA A 527 -10.66 -24.15 -24.90
C ALA A 527 -11.46 -23.80 -26.17
N GLU A 528 -10.95 -22.91 -27.02
CA GLU A 528 -11.54 -22.55 -28.32
C GLU A 528 -11.22 -23.55 -29.45
N ASP A 529 -10.51 -24.65 -29.15
CA ASP A 529 -10.07 -25.68 -30.10
C ASP A 529 -9.28 -25.11 -31.30
N LYS A 530 -8.30 -24.23 -31.02
CA LYS A 530 -7.51 -23.45 -31.99
C LYS A 530 -6.03 -23.85 -32.06
N PRO A 531 -5.69 -25.03 -32.59
CA PRO A 531 -4.33 -25.58 -32.55
C PRO A 531 -3.30 -24.76 -33.35
N LYS A 532 -3.71 -24.18 -34.47
CA LYS A 532 -2.82 -23.36 -35.32
C LYS A 532 -2.52 -22.00 -34.66
N GLU A 533 -3.54 -21.30 -34.17
CA GLU A 533 -3.31 -20.02 -33.49
C GLU A 533 -2.51 -20.21 -32.20
N LEU A 534 -2.67 -21.34 -31.50
CA LEU A 534 -1.82 -21.67 -30.34
C LEU A 534 -0.36 -21.86 -30.75
N LEU A 535 -0.09 -22.58 -31.84
CA LEU A 535 1.28 -22.75 -32.34
C LEU A 535 1.89 -21.41 -32.76
N ASP A 536 1.16 -20.60 -33.52
CA ASP A 536 1.58 -19.25 -33.92
C ASP A 536 1.85 -18.36 -32.69
N TYR A 537 1.01 -18.45 -31.66
CA TYR A 537 1.18 -17.72 -30.41
C TYR A 537 2.45 -18.14 -29.66
N LEU A 538 2.72 -19.45 -29.54
CA LEU A 538 3.92 -19.98 -28.87
C LEU A 538 5.22 -19.51 -29.55
N LEU A 539 5.19 -19.30 -30.86
CA LEU A 539 6.34 -18.90 -31.67
C LEU A 539 6.46 -17.38 -31.88
N THR A 540 5.45 -16.62 -31.48
CA THR A 540 5.50 -15.16 -31.53
C THR A 540 6.62 -14.67 -30.62
N ASN A 541 7.45 -13.76 -31.14
CA ASN A 541 8.57 -13.19 -30.39
C ASN A 541 8.16 -11.91 -29.64
N SER A 542 8.71 -11.74 -28.45
CA SER A 542 8.70 -10.47 -27.74
C SER A 542 9.56 -9.41 -28.47
N PRO A 543 9.52 -8.13 -28.06
CA PRO A 543 10.35 -7.08 -28.66
C PRO A 543 11.87 -7.33 -28.60
N THR A 544 12.33 -8.22 -27.72
CA THR A 544 13.74 -8.63 -27.60
C THR A 544 14.10 -9.81 -28.50
N GLY A 545 13.13 -10.38 -29.21
CA GLY A 545 13.32 -11.54 -30.08
C GLY A 545 13.18 -12.89 -29.38
N VAL A 546 12.64 -12.94 -28.16
CA VAL A 546 12.46 -14.19 -27.40
C VAL A 546 11.08 -14.79 -27.72
N PRO A 547 10.97 -16.08 -28.05
CA PRO A 547 9.68 -16.69 -28.36
C PRO A 547 8.82 -16.87 -27.10
N ASN A 548 7.50 -16.78 -27.24
CA ASN A 548 6.56 -16.88 -26.11
C ASN A 548 6.62 -18.21 -25.37
N TYR A 549 6.98 -19.32 -26.04
CA TYR A 549 7.17 -20.61 -25.38
C TYR A 549 8.28 -20.62 -24.34
N SER A 550 9.12 -19.55 -24.27
CA SER A 550 10.04 -19.32 -23.15
C SER A 550 9.34 -19.22 -21.79
N MET A 551 8.04 -18.90 -21.77
CA MET A 551 7.22 -18.75 -20.57
C MET A 551 6.49 -20.05 -20.16
N LEU A 552 6.72 -21.16 -20.87
CA LEU A 552 6.20 -22.46 -20.45
C LEU A 552 6.70 -22.80 -19.03
N SER A 553 5.77 -23.29 -18.21
CA SER A 553 6.02 -23.94 -16.92
C SER A 553 5.30 -25.28 -16.88
N LYS A 554 5.45 -26.04 -15.79
CA LYS A 554 4.74 -27.32 -15.60
C LYS A 554 3.23 -27.23 -15.88
N GLU A 555 2.59 -26.17 -15.41
CA GLU A 555 1.14 -25.97 -15.55
C GLU A 555 0.73 -25.87 -17.03
N THR A 556 1.31 -24.93 -17.77
CA THR A 556 1.01 -24.73 -19.20
C THR A 556 1.53 -25.85 -20.09
N GLN A 557 2.67 -26.47 -19.74
CA GLN A 557 3.21 -27.63 -20.44
C GLN A 557 2.22 -28.78 -20.36
N ASN A 558 1.69 -29.06 -19.17
CA ASN A 558 0.70 -30.10 -18.99
C ASN A 558 -0.61 -29.79 -19.71
N TYR A 559 -1.11 -28.55 -19.59
CA TYR A 559 -2.33 -28.13 -20.28
C TYR A 559 -2.27 -28.37 -21.78
N ILE A 560 -1.11 -28.20 -22.41
CA ILE A 560 -0.96 -28.46 -23.84
C ILE A 560 -0.73 -29.96 -24.12
N ALA A 561 0.20 -30.60 -23.41
CA ALA A 561 0.65 -31.97 -23.70
C ALA A 561 -0.43 -33.05 -23.42
N TYR A 562 -1.32 -32.79 -22.47
CA TYR A 562 -2.43 -33.68 -22.12
C TYR A 562 -3.77 -33.27 -22.78
N ASN A 563 -3.80 -32.18 -23.55
CA ASN A 563 -5.02 -31.74 -24.21
C ASN A 563 -5.46 -32.69 -25.32
N ARG A 564 -6.77 -32.81 -25.53
CA ARG A 564 -7.37 -33.50 -26.69
C ARG A 564 -6.88 -32.96 -28.04
N ASN A 565 -6.51 -31.68 -28.11
CA ASN A 565 -6.02 -31.01 -29.32
C ASN A 565 -4.54 -31.24 -29.60
N TRP A 566 -3.79 -31.88 -28.69
CA TRP A 566 -2.36 -32.14 -28.88
C TRP A 566 -2.02 -32.82 -30.22
N PRO A 567 -2.72 -33.86 -30.70
CA PRO A 567 -2.41 -34.48 -32.00
C PRO A 567 -2.53 -33.51 -33.17
N ALA A 568 -3.48 -32.56 -33.11
CA ALA A 568 -3.62 -31.52 -34.14
C ALA A 568 -2.47 -30.50 -34.05
N ILE A 569 -2.09 -30.08 -32.85
CA ILE A 569 -0.95 -29.18 -32.61
C ILE A 569 0.35 -29.82 -33.12
N GLN A 570 0.58 -31.10 -32.81
CA GLN A 570 1.75 -31.84 -33.28
C GLN A 570 1.81 -31.90 -34.81
N LYS A 571 0.67 -32.14 -35.46
CA LYS A 571 0.59 -32.18 -36.93
C LYS A 571 0.89 -30.82 -37.56
N GLU A 572 0.36 -29.73 -37.02
CA GLU A 572 0.68 -28.36 -37.47
C GLU A 572 2.17 -28.04 -37.31
N LEU A 573 2.77 -28.48 -36.18
CA LEU A 573 4.20 -28.32 -35.91
C LEU A 573 5.07 -29.11 -36.90
N GLU A 574 4.66 -30.33 -37.25
CA GLU A 574 5.35 -31.17 -38.23
C GLU A 574 5.24 -30.62 -39.66
N GLN A 575 4.08 -30.08 -40.04
CA GLN A 575 3.79 -29.58 -41.39
C GLN A 575 4.35 -28.19 -41.68
N THR A 576 4.56 -27.37 -40.65
CA THR A 576 5.07 -26.01 -40.84
C THR A 576 6.54 -26.01 -41.28
N THR A 577 6.84 -25.27 -42.36
CA THR A 577 8.19 -25.04 -42.90
C THR A 577 8.83 -23.72 -42.47
N ASN A 578 8.06 -22.84 -41.84
CA ASN A 578 8.47 -21.47 -41.51
C ASN A 578 9.10 -21.31 -40.12
N ILE A 579 9.29 -22.43 -39.39
CA ILE A 579 9.82 -22.44 -38.03
C ILE A 579 11.27 -22.93 -38.07
N PRO A 580 12.21 -22.25 -37.39
CA PRO A 580 13.57 -22.75 -37.21
C PRO A 580 13.59 -24.16 -36.60
N GLU A 581 14.39 -25.07 -37.15
CA GLU A 581 14.41 -26.48 -36.74
C GLU A 581 14.73 -26.66 -35.24
N ASN A 582 15.57 -25.79 -34.67
CA ASN A 582 15.87 -25.79 -33.23
C ASN A 582 14.61 -25.52 -32.37
N GLN A 583 13.77 -24.55 -32.77
CA GLN A 583 12.53 -24.25 -32.04
C GLN A 583 11.50 -25.37 -32.21
N LYS A 584 11.46 -26.01 -33.38
CA LYS A 584 10.62 -27.18 -33.64
C LYS A 584 11.00 -28.35 -32.73
N GLN A 585 12.30 -28.65 -32.62
CA GLN A 585 12.81 -29.68 -31.72
C GLN A 585 12.55 -29.34 -30.24
N ASP A 586 12.71 -28.08 -29.84
CA ASP A 586 12.39 -27.63 -28.49
C ASP A 586 10.92 -27.87 -28.13
N LEU A 587 9.98 -27.44 -28.99
CA LEU A 587 8.55 -27.64 -28.76
C LEU A 587 8.17 -29.13 -28.75
N LEU A 588 8.74 -29.95 -29.65
CA LEU A 588 8.51 -31.39 -29.62
C LEU A 588 9.05 -32.02 -28.34
N ARG A 589 10.21 -31.59 -27.84
CA ARG A 589 10.77 -32.08 -26.57
C ARG A 589 9.86 -31.70 -25.40
N LEU A 590 9.38 -30.45 -25.36
CA LEU A 590 8.60 -29.94 -24.25
C LEU A 590 7.17 -30.47 -24.24
N LEU A 591 6.52 -30.61 -25.39
CA LEU A 591 5.08 -30.84 -25.47
C LEU A 591 4.71 -32.26 -25.90
N SER A 592 5.61 -32.98 -26.59
CA SER A 592 5.37 -34.38 -26.98
C SER A 592 5.83 -35.33 -25.90
N ARG A 593 4.88 -35.94 -25.20
CA ARG A 593 5.13 -36.97 -24.18
C ARG A 593 5.83 -38.22 -24.73
N ASP A 594 5.75 -38.44 -26.04
CA ASP A 594 6.39 -39.57 -26.72
C ASP A 594 7.84 -39.29 -27.11
N ASN A 595 8.30 -38.04 -26.98
CA ASN A 595 9.69 -37.70 -27.28
C ASN A 595 10.62 -38.34 -26.24
N LEU A 596 11.65 -39.05 -26.69
CA LEU A 596 12.62 -39.72 -25.82
C LEU A 596 13.40 -38.76 -24.93
N SER A 597 13.51 -37.49 -25.32
CA SER A 597 14.17 -36.42 -24.57
C SER A 597 13.17 -35.54 -23.79
N HIS A 598 11.89 -35.94 -23.71
CA HIS A 598 10.88 -35.22 -22.96
C HIS A 598 11.28 -35.10 -21.48
N ASP A 599 11.18 -33.89 -20.94
CA ASP A 599 11.42 -33.60 -19.54
C ASP A 599 10.42 -32.54 -19.06
N ASN A 600 10.09 -32.58 -17.77
CA ASN A 600 9.08 -31.70 -17.19
C ASN A 600 9.73 -30.44 -16.65
N LEU A 601 9.22 -29.29 -17.08
CA LEU A 601 9.54 -28.02 -16.44
C LEU A 601 8.99 -28.02 -15.01
N SER A 602 9.60 -27.21 -14.15
CA SER A 602 9.10 -26.96 -12.80
C SER A 602 7.83 -26.11 -12.86
N ALA A 603 6.96 -26.25 -11.85
CA ALA A 603 5.86 -25.30 -11.66
C ALA A 603 6.42 -23.94 -11.22
N ILE A 604 5.69 -22.86 -11.44
CA ILE A 604 6.11 -21.51 -11.04
C ILE A 604 5.05 -20.85 -10.16
N THR A 605 5.51 -20.03 -9.21
CA THR A 605 4.66 -19.17 -8.39
C THR A 605 5.43 -17.95 -7.92
N TRP A 606 4.72 -16.93 -7.45
CA TRP A 606 5.27 -15.70 -6.88
C TRP A 606 4.32 -15.15 -5.82
N SER A 607 4.82 -14.26 -4.97
CA SER A 607 4.00 -13.66 -3.93
C SER A 607 3.07 -12.58 -4.48
N LYS A 608 1.75 -12.81 -4.38
CA LYS A 608 0.69 -11.82 -4.65
C LYS A 608 0.66 -10.64 -3.66
N TYR A 609 1.44 -10.71 -2.58
CA TYR A 609 1.45 -9.73 -1.49
C TYR A 609 2.74 -8.91 -1.44
N SER A 610 3.71 -9.19 -2.32
CA SER A 610 5.02 -8.55 -2.32
C SER A 610 5.00 -7.04 -2.64
N SER A 611 3.85 -6.52 -3.07
CA SER A 611 3.58 -5.11 -3.30
C SER A 611 3.18 -4.34 -2.03
N LYS A 612 2.75 -5.03 -0.96
CA LYS A 612 2.36 -4.41 0.31
C LYS A 612 3.57 -4.10 1.19
N PRO A 613 3.47 -3.09 2.09
CA PRO A 613 4.48 -2.88 3.12
C PRO A 613 4.62 -4.11 4.04
N LEU A 614 5.83 -4.37 4.50
CA LEU A 614 6.11 -5.45 5.43
C LEU A 614 5.72 -5.06 6.86
N LEU A 615 4.88 -5.88 7.51
CA LEU A 615 4.34 -5.65 8.85
C LEU A 615 5.46 -5.42 9.89
N ASP A 616 6.51 -6.23 9.83
CA ASP A 616 7.67 -6.16 10.71
C ASP A 616 8.44 -4.85 10.56
N VAL A 617 8.57 -4.35 9.33
CA VAL A 617 9.19 -3.06 9.03
C VAL A 617 8.39 -1.91 9.66
N GLU A 618 7.06 -1.94 9.53
CA GLU A 618 6.18 -0.86 10.02
C GLU A 618 6.05 -0.86 11.55
N LEU A 619 5.88 -2.03 12.18
CA LEU A 619 5.91 -2.15 13.64
C LEU A 619 7.23 -1.68 14.24
N ASN A 620 8.36 -1.96 13.59
CA ASN A 620 9.65 -1.49 14.06
C ASN A 620 9.80 0.04 13.93
N LYS A 621 9.18 0.69 12.93
CA LYS A 621 9.16 2.17 12.85
C LYS A 621 8.49 2.78 14.07
N ILE A 622 7.37 2.20 14.51
CA ILE A 622 6.62 2.66 15.68
C ILE A 622 7.47 2.47 16.95
N ALA A 623 8.05 1.28 17.15
CA ALA A 623 8.91 1.00 18.30
C ALA A 623 10.09 2.00 18.42
N GLU A 624 10.72 2.35 17.30
CA GLU A 624 11.80 3.34 17.30
C GLU A 624 11.35 4.76 17.58
N GLY A 625 10.23 5.17 16.98
CA GLY A 625 9.68 6.49 17.25
C GLY A 625 9.39 6.65 18.75
N LEU A 626 8.83 5.62 19.39
CA LEU A 626 8.60 5.59 20.84
C LEU A 626 9.90 5.75 21.64
N GLU A 627 10.94 4.98 21.31
CA GLU A 627 12.21 5.00 22.03
C GLU A 627 12.99 6.31 21.82
N LEU A 628 13.05 6.79 20.58
CA LEU A 628 13.71 8.06 20.27
C LEU A 628 12.98 9.23 20.92
N THR A 629 11.64 9.21 20.92
CA THR A 629 10.84 10.21 21.62
C THR A 629 11.17 10.22 23.11
N ALA A 630 11.23 9.06 23.76
CA ALA A 630 11.62 8.95 25.16
C ALA A 630 13.06 9.46 25.41
N LYS A 631 14.03 9.07 24.56
CA LYS A 631 15.43 9.49 24.67
C LYS A 631 15.57 11.00 24.53
N ILE A 632 15.04 11.57 23.46
CA ILE A 632 15.11 13.01 23.19
C ILE A 632 14.40 13.80 24.29
N TYR A 633 13.23 13.33 24.74
CA TYR A 633 12.48 13.99 25.80
C TYR A 633 13.30 14.06 27.10
N ASN A 634 14.00 12.98 27.46
CA ASN A 634 14.91 12.94 28.60
C ASN A 634 16.14 13.83 28.42
N GLU A 635 16.75 13.88 27.23
CA GLU A 635 17.91 14.74 26.95
C GLU A 635 17.55 16.24 26.98
N LYS A 636 16.40 16.63 26.40
CA LYS A 636 15.93 18.02 26.39
C LYS A 636 15.74 18.57 27.81
N ARG A 637 15.38 17.73 28.79
CA ARG A 637 15.20 18.13 30.20
C ARG A 637 16.50 18.47 30.93
N GLY A 638 17.68 18.03 30.46
CA GLY A 638 18.98 18.39 31.05
C GLY A 638 19.20 17.89 32.49
N SER A 639 20.21 18.44 33.17
CA SER A 639 20.72 18.02 34.50
C SER A 639 19.76 18.22 35.68
N GLU A 640 18.44 18.12 35.47
CA GLU A 640 17.44 17.88 36.51
C GLU A 640 17.36 16.39 36.93
N TRP A 641 18.34 15.56 36.54
CA TRP A 641 18.49 14.18 37.02
C TRP A 641 18.50 14.05 38.55
N TRP A 642 18.75 15.15 39.28
CA TRP A 642 18.86 15.20 40.73
C TRP A 642 17.58 15.66 41.47
N PHE A 643 16.53 16.15 40.79
CA PHE A 643 15.33 16.67 41.46
C PHE A 643 14.25 15.60 41.66
N LYS A 644 14.15 15.08 42.90
CA LYS A 644 13.08 14.21 43.38
C LYS A 644 11.77 14.99 43.57
N GLY A 645 10.97 15.12 42.51
CA GLY A 645 9.60 15.64 42.57
C GLY A 645 8.60 14.64 41.99
N SER A 646 7.39 14.56 42.53
CA SER A 646 6.35 13.60 42.10
C SER A 646 6.02 13.69 40.60
N ARG A 647 6.03 14.91 40.03
CA ARG A 647 5.84 15.14 38.58
C ARG A 647 7.03 14.69 37.73
N ASN A 648 8.25 14.77 38.26
CA ASN A 648 9.44 14.26 37.57
C ASN A 648 9.37 12.72 37.48
N GLN A 649 9.00 12.08 38.60
CA GLN A 649 8.80 10.64 38.66
C GLN A 649 7.68 10.18 37.69
N ALA A 650 6.53 10.87 37.66
CA ALA A 650 5.45 10.56 36.73
C ALA A 650 5.88 10.62 35.26
N ARG A 651 6.63 11.66 34.86
CA ARG A 651 7.14 11.80 33.48
C ARG A 651 8.23 10.77 33.13
N ASN A 652 9.09 10.42 34.08
CA ASN A 652 10.09 9.38 33.88
C ASN A 652 9.41 8.01 33.71
N THR A 653 8.44 7.68 34.57
CA THR A 653 7.65 6.45 34.44
C THR A 653 6.92 6.38 33.11
N GLN A 654 6.33 7.47 32.64
CA GLN A 654 5.72 7.49 31.30
C GLN A 654 6.73 7.24 30.18
N CYS A 655 7.95 7.79 30.26
CA CYS A 655 9.01 7.49 29.28
C CYS A 655 9.49 6.03 29.36
N GLU A 656 9.58 5.47 30.57
CA GLU A 656 9.87 4.04 30.80
C GLU A 656 8.78 3.15 30.19
N GLU A 657 7.50 3.56 30.27
CA GLU A 657 6.38 2.87 29.63
C GLU A 657 6.47 2.91 28.10
N LEU A 658 6.85 4.04 27.48
CA LEU A 658 7.09 4.09 26.03
C LEU A 658 8.22 3.14 25.62
N GLN A 659 9.31 3.11 26.38
CA GLN A 659 10.41 2.18 26.15
C GLN A 659 10.00 0.72 26.37
N ARG A 660 9.08 0.45 27.32
CA ARG A 660 8.50 -0.88 27.54
C ARG A 660 7.67 -1.32 26.34
N VAL A 661 6.79 -0.47 25.82
CA VAL A 661 6.01 -0.75 24.61
C VAL A 661 6.94 -1.04 23.42
N ALA A 662 7.98 -0.20 23.22
CA ALA A 662 8.97 -0.44 22.17
C ALA A 662 9.67 -1.81 22.31
N LYS A 663 10.08 -2.18 23.53
CA LYS A 663 10.67 -3.50 23.85
C LYS A 663 9.70 -4.65 23.57
N GLU A 664 8.43 -4.51 23.92
CA GLU A 664 7.41 -5.54 23.71
C GLU A 664 7.11 -5.75 22.22
N ILE A 665 7.01 -4.67 21.44
CA ILE A 665 6.88 -4.75 19.98
C ILE A 665 8.13 -5.43 19.38
N ASN A 666 9.33 -5.04 19.79
CA ASN A 666 10.54 -5.68 19.30
C ASN A 666 10.60 -7.17 19.66
N ALA A 667 10.24 -7.55 20.88
CA ALA A 667 10.19 -8.97 21.28
C ALA A 667 9.18 -9.77 20.43
N LEU A 668 8.05 -9.16 20.04
CA LEU A 668 7.11 -9.76 19.09
C LEU A 668 7.81 -10.02 17.73
N LEU A 669 8.54 -9.03 17.20
CA LEU A 669 9.21 -9.15 15.91
C LEU A 669 10.34 -10.20 15.87
N GLN A 670 10.85 -10.66 17.01
CA GLN A 670 11.82 -11.77 17.07
C GLN A 670 11.19 -13.15 16.87
N ASN A 671 9.87 -13.27 16.96
CA ASN A 671 9.19 -14.55 16.83
C ASN A 671 9.07 -14.95 15.35
N GLU A 672 9.82 -15.99 14.97
CA GLU A 672 9.85 -16.55 13.62
C GLU A 672 8.51 -17.13 13.13
N THR A 673 7.58 -17.38 14.05
CA THR A 673 6.24 -17.93 13.77
C THR A 673 5.14 -17.01 14.30
N LEU A 674 5.09 -15.79 13.76
CA LEU A 674 4.09 -14.79 14.12
C LEU A 674 2.70 -15.19 13.62
N THR A 675 1.71 -15.22 14.50
CA THR A 675 0.30 -15.37 14.12
C THR A 675 -0.44 -14.04 14.16
N LYS A 676 -1.53 -13.93 13.39
CA LYS A 676 -2.43 -12.78 13.44
C LYS A 676 -2.94 -12.48 14.85
N SER A 677 -3.32 -13.50 15.62
CA SER A 677 -3.77 -13.31 16.99
C SER A 677 -2.69 -12.72 17.90
N GLN A 678 -1.46 -13.20 17.81
CA GLN A 678 -0.34 -12.71 18.61
C GLN A 678 -0.01 -11.24 18.30
N VAL A 679 -0.03 -10.87 17.02
CA VAL A 679 0.17 -9.48 16.59
C VAL A 679 -0.93 -8.60 17.16
N LEU A 680 -2.20 -8.95 16.94
CA LEU A 680 -3.34 -8.16 17.39
C LEU A 680 -3.34 -7.99 18.92
N GLU A 681 -3.12 -9.07 19.68
CA GLU A 681 -3.07 -9.03 21.14
C GLU A 681 -1.99 -8.05 21.64
N LYS A 682 -0.77 -8.15 21.10
CA LYS A 682 0.35 -7.26 21.51
C LYS A 682 0.12 -5.80 21.10
N VAL A 683 -0.39 -5.57 19.91
CA VAL A 683 -0.71 -4.22 19.41
C VAL A 683 -1.82 -3.59 20.25
N LEU A 684 -2.88 -4.33 20.60
CA LEU A 684 -3.97 -3.84 21.45
C LEU A 684 -3.49 -3.51 22.88
N ASN A 685 -2.66 -4.36 23.48
CA ASN A 685 -2.06 -4.10 24.79
C ASN A 685 -1.17 -2.84 24.78
N SER A 686 -0.46 -2.62 23.66
CA SER A 686 0.35 -1.43 23.44
C SER A 686 -0.53 -0.17 23.34
N ILE A 687 -1.62 -0.24 22.57
CA ILE A 687 -2.61 0.83 22.44
C ILE A 687 -3.21 1.19 23.81
N GLU A 688 -3.60 0.21 24.62
CA GLU A 688 -4.15 0.45 25.95
C GLU A 688 -3.16 1.15 26.88
N THR A 689 -1.88 0.77 26.81
CA THR A 689 -0.80 1.42 27.57
C THR A 689 -0.66 2.88 27.14
N LEU A 690 -0.66 3.17 25.84
CA LEU A 690 -0.59 4.54 25.31
C LEU A 690 -1.83 5.37 25.67
N ASP A 691 -3.04 4.79 25.63
CA ASP A 691 -4.28 5.45 26.06
C ASP A 691 -4.27 5.76 27.56
N LYS A 692 -3.67 4.88 28.38
CA LYS A 692 -3.45 5.17 29.81
C LYS A 692 -2.54 6.38 30.00
N ILE A 693 -1.42 6.46 29.28
CA ILE A 693 -0.52 7.63 29.34
C ILE A 693 -1.26 8.91 28.92
N ASP A 694 -2.05 8.88 27.84
CA ASP A 694 -2.85 10.02 27.39
C ASP A 694 -3.88 10.47 28.44
N ARG A 695 -4.57 9.52 29.10
CA ARG A 695 -5.50 9.79 30.20
C ARG A 695 -4.80 10.37 31.43
N ASP A 696 -3.66 9.81 31.83
CA ASP A 696 -2.88 10.27 32.97
C ASP A 696 -2.39 11.72 32.76
N ILE A 697 -1.90 12.04 31.55
CA ILE A 697 -1.51 13.41 31.21
C ILE A 697 -2.73 14.35 31.15
N SER A 698 -3.88 13.86 30.71
CA SER A 698 -5.13 14.64 30.69
C SER A 698 -5.66 14.96 32.09
N ALA A 699 -5.42 14.09 33.07
CA ALA A 699 -5.81 14.30 34.47
C ALA A 699 -4.93 15.36 35.18
N GLU A 700 -3.78 15.71 34.60
CA GLU A 700 -2.92 16.75 35.15
C GLU A 700 -3.43 18.14 34.75
N SER A 701 -3.63 19.02 35.75
CA SER A 701 -3.90 20.44 35.50
C SER A 701 -2.67 21.14 34.92
N ASN A 702 -2.56 21.15 33.58
CA ASN A 702 -1.46 21.72 32.81
C ASN A 702 -1.90 22.97 32.05
N TRP A 703 -1.13 24.07 32.17
CA TRP A 703 -1.42 25.35 31.49
C TRP A 703 -1.23 25.27 29.96
N PHE A 704 -0.41 24.33 29.49
CA PHE A 704 -0.16 24.02 28.07
C PHE A 704 -0.43 22.54 27.77
N LYS A 705 -0.85 22.24 26.52
CA LYS A 705 -0.97 20.84 26.05
C LYS A 705 0.43 20.22 26.05
N SER A 706 0.57 19.05 26.65
CA SER A 706 1.85 18.33 26.69
C SER A 706 2.27 17.88 25.29
N THR A 707 3.51 18.14 24.89
CA THR A 707 4.06 17.64 23.62
C THR A 707 4.07 16.11 23.62
N LEU A 708 4.47 15.50 24.73
CA LEU A 708 4.46 14.05 24.94
C LEU A 708 3.06 13.43 24.71
N GLN A 709 2.00 14.14 25.09
CA GLN A 709 0.63 13.64 24.88
C GLN A 709 0.27 13.54 23.40
N LYS A 710 0.72 14.49 22.58
CA LYS A 710 0.50 14.46 21.13
C LYS A 710 1.29 13.34 20.47
N GLU A 711 2.55 13.16 20.86
CA GLU A 711 3.41 12.06 20.40
C GLU A 711 2.78 10.69 20.69
N VAL A 712 2.29 10.50 21.93
CA VAL A 712 1.62 9.25 22.35
C VAL A 712 0.38 8.96 21.50
N ARG A 713 -0.41 9.98 21.16
CA ARG A 713 -1.57 9.83 20.28
C ARG A 713 -1.17 9.45 18.86
N LEU A 714 -0.10 10.04 18.32
CA LEU A 714 0.45 9.68 17.02
C LEU A 714 0.82 8.20 16.96
N PHE A 715 1.61 7.71 17.93
CA PHE A 715 2.01 6.30 17.99
C PHE A 715 0.81 5.36 18.17
N ARG A 716 -0.17 5.76 18.97
CA ARG A 716 -1.41 5.00 19.14
C ARG A 716 -2.16 4.86 17.82
N ASP A 717 -2.30 5.94 17.07
CA ASP A 717 -3.06 5.92 15.82
C ASP A 717 -2.30 5.12 14.73
N GLN A 718 -0.96 5.20 14.70
CA GLN A 718 -0.14 4.28 13.89
C GLN A 718 -0.36 2.80 14.27
N LEU A 719 -0.44 2.47 15.56
CA LEU A 719 -0.74 1.10 16.00
C LEU A 719 -2.15 0.65 15.64
N LYS A 720 -3.15 1.55 15.62
CA LYS A 720 -4.50 1.23 15.14
C LYS A 720 -4.52 0.90 13.66
N ASP A 721 -3.71 1.60 12.86
CA ASP A 721 -3.57 1.27 11.43
C ASP A 721 -2.97 -0.13 11.23
N ILE A 722 -1.99 -0.52 12.07
CA ILE A 722 -1.43 -1.88 12.06
C ILE A 722 -2.49 -2.97 12.33
N CYS A 723 -3.52 -2.69 13.12
CA CYS A 723 -4.61 -3.65 13.34
C CYS A 723 -5.35 -4.03 12.04
N GLN A 724 -5.26 -3.21 10.99
CA GLN A 724 -5.79 -3.49 9.65
C GLN A 724 -4.76 -4.33 8.86
N LEU A 725 -4.52 -5.55 9.33
CA LEU A 725 -3.44 -6.44 8.85
C LEU A 725 -3.53 -6.80 7.37
N ASP A 726 -4.70 -6.65 6.74
CA ASP A 726 -4.90 -6.83 5.31
C ASP A 726 -4.10 -5.81 4.47
N LYS A 727 -3.71 -4.67 5.04
CA LYS A 727 -2.86 -3.66 4.38
C LYS A 727 -1.38 -4.04 4.31
N TYR A 728 -0.96 -5.06 5.06
CA TYR A 728 0.45 -5.43 5.21
C TYR A 728 0.71 -6.85 4.69
N ALA A 729 1.96 -7.12 4.32
CA ALA A 729 2.45 -8.48 4.12
C ALA A 729 3.40 -8.88 5.25
N PHE A 730 3.59 -10.18 5.42
CA PHE A 730 4.50 -10.74 6.41
C PHE A 730 5.55 -11.60 5.73
N LYS A 731 6.82 -11.42 6.09
CA LYS A 731 7.90 -12.29 5.63
C LYS A 731 8.00 -13.51 6.54
N SER A 732 7.56 -14.67 6.05
CA SER A 732 7.70 -15.93 6.77
C SER A 732 9.13 -16.44 6.66
N THR A 733 9.84 -16.56 7.78
CA THR A 733 11.16 -17.22 7.82
C THR A 733 11.06 -18.72 7.57
N LYS A 734 9.95 -19.35 8.00
CA LYS A 734 9.67 -20.77 7.78
C LYS A 734 9.50 -21.13 6.30
N LEU A 735 8.84 -20.27 5.53
CA LEU A 735 8.58 -20.50 4.11
C LEU A 735 9.57 -19.77 3.19
N ASP A 736 10.38 -18.87 3.76
CA ASP A 736 11.22 -17.90 3.05
C ASP A 736 10.43 -17.14 1.96
N GLU A 737 9.23 -16.65 2.32
CA GLU A 737 8.26 -16.04 1.40
C GLU A 737 7.52 -14.87 2.03
N ILE A 738 7.13 -13.91 1.19
CA ILE A 738 6.19 -12.86 1.57
C ILE A 738 4.77 -13.41 1.43
N ILE A 739 4.02 -13.40 2.52
CA ILE A 739 2.68 -13.99 2.62
C ILE A 739 1.70 -13.00 3.26
N SER A 740 0.40 -13.32 3.21
CA SER A 740 -0.62 -12.66 4.03
C SER A 740 -0.95 -13.53 5.24
N LEU A 741 -1.02 -12.93 6.44
CA LEU A 741 -1.44 -13.64 7.65
C LEU A 741 -2.87 -14.16 7.54
N GLU A 742 -3.74 -13.47 6.80
CA GLU A 742 -5.10 -13.93 6.52
C GLU A 742 -5.11 -15.19 5.64
N MET A 743 -4.27 -15.22 4.61
CA MET A 743 -4.16 -16.40 3.74
C MET A 743 -3.60 -17.61 4.51
N GLU A 744 -2.67 -17.39 5.44
CA GLU A 744 -2.22 -18.44 6.35
C GLU A 744 -3.33 -18.95 7.27
N GLU A 745 -4.17 -18.07 7.83
CA GLU A 745 -5.35 -18.48 8.58
C GLU A 745 -6.29 -19.34 7.72
N GLN A 746 -6.49 -18.98 6.45
CA GLN A 746 -7.31 -19.76 5.53
C GLN A 746 -6.73 -21.15 5.29
N PHE A 747 -5.42 -21.27 5.00
CA PHE A 747 -4.79 -22.58 4.84
C PHE A 747 -4.86 -23.41 6.12
N GLN A 748 -4.74 -22.79 7.30
CA GLN A 748 -4.84 -23.47 8.59
C GLN A 748 -6.23 -24.02 8.91
N LYS A 749 -7.29 -23.60 8.18
CA LYS A 749 -8.63 -24.23 8.28
C LYS A 749 -8.66 -25.66 7.75
N ILE A 750 -7.70 -26.06 6.93
CA ILE A 750 -7.54 -27.45 6.47
C ILE A 750 -6.80 -28.22 7.56
N GLU A 751 -7.53 -29.07 8.29
CA GLU A 751 -7.00 -29.82 9.44
C GLU A 751 -5.96 -30.87 9.03
N ASP A 752 -6.16 -31.53 7.88
CA ASP A 752 -5.24 -32.55 7.38
C ASP A 752 -3.98 -31.90 6.75
N PRO A 753 -2.77 -32.15 7.28
CA PRO A 753 -1.56 -31.51 6.80
C PRO A 753 -1.13 -31.96 5.39
N VAL A 754 -1.54 -33.15 4.95
CA VAL A 754 -1.26 -33.63 3.60
C VAL A 754 -2.15 -32.90 2.60
N VAL A 755 -3.44 -32.78 2.90
CA VAL A 755 -4.38 -32.00 2.06
C VAL A 755 -3.97 -30.54 2.01
N GLN A 756 -3.63 -29.93 3.16
CA GLN A 756 -3.17 -28.55 3.23
C GLN A 756 -1.93 -28.33 2.35
N LYS A 757 -0.96 -29.25 2.39
CA LYS A 757 0.24 -29.16 1.56
C LYS A 757 -0.11 -29.26 0.07
N ILE A 758 -0.97 -30.19 -0.32
CA ILE A 758 -1.45 -30.31 -1.71
C ILE A 758 -2.05 -28.98 -2.17
N VAL A 759 -2.95 -28.39 -1.38
CA VAL A 759 -3.60 -27.12 -1.74
C VAL A 759 -2.60 -25.98 -1.87
N ARG A 760 -1.56 -25.91 -1.03
CA ARG A 760 -0.51 -24.88 -1.15
C ARG A 760 0.35 -25.01 -2.41
N ASP A 761 0.47 -26.23 -2.92
CA ASP A 761 1.23 -26.53 -4.14
C ASP A 761 0.36 -26.38 -5.41
N LEU A 762 -0.94 -26.10 -5.27
CA LEU A 762 -1.85 -25.85 -6.40
C LEU A 762 -1.65 -24.44 -7.00
N PRO A 763 -2.13 -24.23 -8.24
CA PRO A 763 -2.08 -22.91 -8.85
C PRO A 763 -2.92 -21.89 -8.10
N ALA A 764 -2.57 -20.61 -8.27
CA ALA A 764 -3.10 -19.54 -7.43
C ALA A 764 -4.62 -19.26 -7.55
N HIS A 765 -5.32 -19.85 -8.53
CA HIS A 765 -6.79 -19.79 -8.63
C HIS A 765 -7.47 -20.75 -7.62
N CYS A 766 -6.74 -21.73 -7.09
CA CYS A 766 -7.20 -22.67 -6.06
C CYS A 766 -7.04 -22.14 -4.62
N HIS A 767 -6.50 -20.93 -4.43
CA HIS A 767 -6.25 -20.34 -3.11
C HIS A 767 -7.32 -19.33 -2.69
N ASN A 768 -8.51 -19.41 -3.27
CA ASN A 768 -9.65 -18.58 -2.86
C ASN A 768 -10.45 -19.28 -1.74
N ASP A 769 -11.24 -18.50 -0.98
CA ASP A 769 -12.01 -19.02 0.16
C ASP A 769 -12.93 -20.18 -0.22
N GLU A 770 -13.56 -20.15 -1.39
CA GLU A 770 -14.49 -21.19 -1.83
C GLU A 770 -13.78 -22.49 -2.17
N ALA A 771 -12.62 -22.41 -2.81
CA ALA A 771 -11.77 -23.56 -3.10
C ALA A 771 -11.25 -24.20 -1.82
N ILE A 772 -10.78 -23.40 -0.85
CA ILE A 772 -10.30 -23.92 0.45
C ILE A 772 -11.44 -24.62 1.21
N GLU A 773 -12.64 -24.04 1.18
CA GLU A 773 -13.86 -24.64 1.76
C GLU A 773 -14.27 -25.95 1.08
N PHE A 774 -13.95 -26.14 -0.21
CA PHE A 774 -14.12 -27.41 -0.89
C PHE A 774 -13.04 -28.41 -0.47
N PHE A 775 -11.76 -28.02 -0.53
CA PHE A 775 -10.63 -28.92 -0.24
C PHE A 775 -10.61 -29.44 1.19
N LYS A 776 -11.08 -28.66 2.18
CA LYS A 776 -11.22 -29.15 3.57
C LYS A 776 -12.17 -30.34 3.71
N THR A 777 -13.03 -30.59 2.72
CA THR A 777 -13.96 -31.73 2.72
C THR A 777 -13.34 -33.00 2.13
N LEU A 778 -12.11 -32.92 1.62
CA LEU A 778 -11.41 -34.02 0.97
C LEU A 778 -10.45 -34.72 1.93
N ASN A 779 -10.28 -36.03 1.75
CA ASN A 779 -9.16 -36.77 2.31
C ASN A 779 -7.90 -36.65 1.41
N PRO A 780 -6.71 -37.10 1.87
CA PRO A 780 -5.48 -37.00 1.09
C PRO A 780 -5.54 -37.64 -0.31
N GLU A 781 -6.21 -38.79 -0.46
CA GLU A 781 -6.31 -39.47 -1.77
C GLU A 781 -7.24 -38.74 -2.73
N GLU A 782 -8.38 -38.25 -2.24
CA GLU A 782 -9.32 -37.42 -2.99
C GLU A 782 -8.65 -36.12 -3.43
N ALA A 783 -7.92 -35.45 -2.53
CA ALA A 783 -7.21 -34.22 -2.84
C ALA A 783 -6.12 -34.44 -3.90
N ALA A 784 -5.38 -35.54 -3.83
CA ALA A 784 -4.38 -35.90 -4.84
C ALA A 784 -5.03 -36.15 -6.22
N LYS A 785 -6.19 -36.82 -6.28
CA LYS A 785 -6.95 -37.00 -7.52
C LYS A 785 -7.41 -35.68 -8.11
N VAL A 786 -7.96 -34.80 -7.29
CA VAL A 786 -8.39 -33.45 -7.73
C VAL A 786 -7.18 -32.64 -8.22
N ALA A 787 -6.04 -32.69 -7.52
CA ALA A 787 -4.82 -32.02 -7.96
C ALA A 787 -4.31 -32.54 -9.32
N SER A 788 -4.33 -33.87 -9.51
CA SER A 788 -3.97 -34.50 -10.78
C SER A 788 -4.91 -34.02 -11.89
N TYR A 789 -6.21 -34.02 -11.62
CA TYR A 789 -7.24 -33.52 -12.55
C TYR A 789 -7.05 -32.06 -12.96
N LEU A 790 -6.83 -31.16 -12.00
CA LEU A 790 -6.59 -29.74 -12.25
C LEU A 790 -5.27 -29.46 -12.99
N SER A 791 -4.36 -30.43 -13.04
CA SER A 791 -3.12 -30.33 -13.81
C SER A 791 -3.29 -30.65 -15.30
N LEU A 792 -4.38 -31.32 -15.69
CA LEU A 792 -4.66 -31.72 -17.08
C LEU A 792 -5.36 -30.61 -17.86
N GLU A 793 -6.27 -29.91 -17.20
CA GLU A 793 -7.08 -28.85 -17.78
C GLU A 793 -7.39 -27.78 -16.73
N TYR A 794 -7.39 -26.52 -17.14
CA TYR A 794 -7.76 -25.41 -16.26
C TYR A 794 -9.24 -25.52 -15.87
N ARG A 795 -9.52 -25.53 -14.55
CA ARG A 795 -10.88 -25.49 -14.03
C ARG A 795 -10.92 -24.80 -12.67
N GLU A 796 -11.93 -23.95 -12.48
CA GLU A 796 -12.14 -23.28 -11.20
C GLU A 796 -12.98 -24.16 -10.26
N ILE A 797 -12.51 -24.28 -9.02
CA ILE A 797 -13.25 -24.88 -7.90
C ILE A 797 -13.94 -23.75 -7.12
N ASN A 798 -15.25 -23.84 -6.98
CA ASN A 798 -16.08 -22.82 -6.32
C ASN A 798 -17.23 -23.48 -5.53
N LYS A 799 -18.09 -22.69 -4.88
CA LYS A 799 -19.21 -23.21 -4.08
C LYS A 799 -20.21 -24.09 -4.85
N SER A 800 -20.28 -23.96 -6.17
CA SER A 800 -21.17 -24.77 -7.02
C SER A 800 -20.54 -26.10 -7.46
N THR A 801 -19.26 -26.33 -7.18
CA THR A 801 -18.57 -27.57 -7.49
C THR A 801 -19.07 -28.70 -6.57
N ASP A 802 -19.86 -29.62 -7.11
CA ASP A 802 -20.34 -30.79 -6.39
C ASP A 802 -19.23 -31.85 -6.27
N LYS A 803 -18.83 -32.16 -5.03
CA LYS A 803 -17.75 -33.14 -4.73
C LYS A 803 -18.01 -34.49 -5.39
N LYS A 804 -19.25 -34.97 -5.32
CA LYS A 804 -19.62 -36.30 -5.81
C LYS A 804 -19.51 -36.37 -7.33
N THR A 805 -20.10 -35.41 -8.02
CA THR A 805 -20.03 -35.28 -9.48
C THR A 805 -18.58 -35.15 -9.95
N LEU A 806 -17.77 -34.32 -9.27
CA LEU A 806 -16.36 -34.16 -9.63
C LEU A 806 -15.58 -35.46 -9.51
N LEU A 807 -15.64 -36.13 -8.35
CA LEU A 807 -14.83 -37.32 -8.06
C LEU A 807 -15.32 -38.58 -8.81
N GLU A 808 -16.64 -38.75 -8.99
CA GLU A 808 -17.21 -39.98 -9.57
C GLU A 808 -17.48 -39.88 -11.07
N GLN A 809 -17.59 -38.67 -11.65
CA GLN A 809 -17.94 -38.49 -13.07
C GLN A 809 -16.89 -37.71 -13.84
N ASP A 810 -16.59 -36.48 -13.43
CA ASP A 810 -15.75 -35.57 -14.22
C ASP A 810 -14.29 -36.03 -14.28
N ILE A 811 -13.70 -36.39 -13.13
CA ILE A 811 -12.31 -36.89 -13.08
C ILE A 811 -12.15 -38.19 -13.87
N PRO A 812 -12.96 -39.25 -13.64
CA PRO A 812 -12.79 -40.50 -14.38
C PRO A 812 -13.00 -40.34 -15.88
N LYS A 813 -13.95 -39.47 -16.28
CA LYS A 813 -14.21 -39.16 -17.69
C LYS A 813 -12.97 -38.54 -18.36
N LEU A 814 -12.38 -37.51 -17.76
CA LEU A 814 -11.21 -36.84 -18.34
C LEU A 814 -9.98 -37.76 -18.35
N PHE A 815 -9.74 -38.51 -17.26
CA PHE A 815 -8.63 -39.48 -17.21
C PHE A 815 -8.75 -40.50 -18.33
N LYS A 816 -9.93 -41.07 -18.53
CA LYS A 816 -10.20 -42.02 -19.60
C LYS A 816 -9.94 -41.43 -20.98
N GLU A 817 -10.44 -40.21 -21.23
CA GLU A 817 -10.26 -39.51 -22.51
C GLU A 817 -8.77 -39.31 -22.83
N VAL A 818 -8.00 -38.79 -21.87
CA VAL A 818 -6.57 -38.53 -22.03
C VAL A 818 -5.77 -39.83 -22.20
N ASN A 819 -6.05 -40.85 -21.38
CA ASN A 819 -5.33 -42.14 -21.42
C ASN A 819 -5.67 -42.95 -22.68
N ALA A 820 -6.90 -42.86 -23.18
CA ALA A 820 -7.32 -43.52 -24.41
C ALA A 820 -6.56 -43.03 -25.65
N LEU A 821 -6.13 -41.76 -25.67
CA LEU A 821 -5.28 -41.22 -26.75
C LEU A 821 -3.94 -41.98 -26.83
N LEU A 822 -3.28 -42.21 -25.68
CA LEU A 822 -2.02 -42.95 -25.64
C LEU A 822 -2.24 -44.43 -26.00
N LEU A 823 -3.29 -45.06 -25.48
CA LEU A 823 -3.62 -46.46 -25.79
C LEU A 823 -3.88 -46.67 -27.28
N SER A 824 -4.68 -45.80 -27.89
CA SER A 824 -5.00 -45.86 -29.32
C SER A 824 -3.73 -45.75 -30.16
N LYS A 825 -2.83 -44.82 -29.80
CA LYS A 825 -1.53 -44.64 -30.46
C LYS A 825 -0.63 -45.87 -30.31
N LEU A 826 -0.50 -46.43 -29.11
CA LEU A 826 0.31 -47.64 -28.87
C LEU A 826 -0.24 -48.86 -29.63
N LYS A 827 -1.57 -48.95 -29.79
CA LYS A 827 -2.22 -49.97 -30.60
C LYS A 827 -1.92 -49.79 -32.09
N GLU A 828 -2.03 -48.56 -32.61
CA GLU A 828 -1.65 -48.24 -34.00
C GLU A 828 -0.18 -48.55 -34.30
N GLU A 829 0.71 -48.26 -33.34
CA GLU A 829 2.15 -48.58 -33.41
C GLU A 829 2.45 -50.08 -33.22
N LYS A 830 1.44 -50.92 -32.93
CA LYS A 830 1.59 -52.34 -32.55
C LYS A 830 2.56 -52.57 -31.39
N ALA A 831 2.67 -51.59 -30.49
CA ALA A 831 3.55 -51.64 -29.33
C ALA A 831 2.97 -52.43 -28.15
N ILE A 832 1.66 -52.67 -28.15
CA ILE A 832 0.92 -53.48 -27.17
C ILE A 832 -0.04 -54.44 -27.91
N ASP A 833 -0.31 -55.61 -27.33
CA ASP A 833 -1.28 -56.56 -27.89
C ASP A 833 -2.74 -56.20 -27.52
N GLU A 834 -3.70 -56.85 -28.18
CA GLU A 834 -5.14 -56.57 -28.01
C GLU A 834 -5.62 -56.87 -26.58
N GLN A 835 -5.06 -57.90 -25.93
CA GLN A 835 -5.48 -58.30 -24.58
C GLN A 835 -5.03 -57.28 -23.53
N VAL A 836 -3.81 -56.77 -23.65
CA VAL A 836 -3.27 -55.69 -22.82
C VAL A 836 -4.01 -54.39 -23.09
N HIS A 837 -4.32 -54.07 -24.35
CA HIS A 837 -5.09 -52.89 -24.73
C HIS A 837 -6.48 -52.87 -24.08
N GLU A 838 -7.23 -53.98 -24.15
CA GLU A 838 -8.57 -54.09 -23.57
C GLU A 838 -8.54 -53.97 -22.03
N LYS A 839 -7.57 -54.62 -21.38
CA LYS A 839 -7.37 -54.53 -19.93
C LYS A 839 -7.02 -53.11 -19.46
N LEU A 840 -6.08 -52.44 -20.13
CA LEU A 840 -5.70 -51.07 -19.77
C LEU A 840 -6.83 -50.07 -20.09
N SER A 841 -7.64 -50.32 -21.11
CA SER A 841 -8.82 -49.51 -21.42
C SER A 841 -9.87 -49.52 -20.28
N GLN A 842 -9.95 -50.62 -19.52
CA GLN A 842 -10.81 -50.73 -18.32
C GLN A 842 -10.25 -50.04 -17.07
N LEU A 843 -8.96 -49.70 -17.08
CA LEU A 843 -8.27 -48.99 -16.00
C LEU A 843 -8.01 -47.51 -16.32
N ALA A 844 -8.24 -47.10 -17.56
CA ALA A 844 -7.94 -45.76 -18.07
C ALA A 844 -8.67 -44.63 -17.32
N ASP A 845 -9.83 -44.91 -16.73
CA ASP A 845 -10.63 -43.97 -15.93
C ASP A 845 -10.17 -43.86 -14.47
N LYS A 846 -9.31 -44.77 -14.00
CA LYS A 846 -8.87 -44.88 -12.60
C LYS A 846 -7.44 -44.44 -12.37
N ILE A 847 -6.60 -44.48 -13.40
CA ILE A 847 -5.17 -44.16 -13.30
C ILE A 847 -4.92 -42.72 -13.73
N PRO A 848 -4.31 -41.87 -12.89
CA PRO A 848 -3.91 -40.52 -13.27
C PRO A 848 -3.00 -40.52 -14.51
N PRO A 849 -3.21 -39.62 -15.49
CA PRO A 849 -2.44 -39.62 -16.74
C PRO A 849 -0.92 -39.48 -16.57
N GLU A 850 -0.44 -38.83 -15.52
CA GLU A 850 1.01 -38.75 -15.24
C GLU A 850 1.65 -40.10 -14.87
N HIS A 851 0.83 -41.06 -14.44
CA HIS A 851 1.26 -42.44 -14.16
C HIS A 851 1.00 -43.37 -15.35
N PHE A 852 0.11 -42.98 -16.26
CA PHE A 852 -0.27 -43.72 -17.45
C PHE A 852 0.66 -43.41 -18.63
N THR A 853 1.92 -43.80 -18.52
CA THR A 853 2.99 -43.48 -19.50
C THR A 853 3.44 -44.71 -20.28
N ARG A 854 4.05 -44.52 -21.45
CA ARG A 854 4.59 -45.62 -22.28
C ARG A 854 5.52 -46.56 -21.49
N ASN A 855 6.42 -46.02 -20.67
CA ASN A 855 7.33 -46.80 -19.84
C ASN A 855 6.60 -47.63 -18.77
N ASN A 856 5.60 -47.04 -18.12
CA ASN A 856 4.82 -47.75 -17.11
C ASN A 856 3.93 -48.82 -17.75
N ILE A 857 3.30 -48.51 -18.88
CA ILE A 857 2.51 -49.47 -19.67
C ILE A 857 3.38 -50.66 -20.09
N ILE A 858 4.59 -50.44 -20.62
CA ILE A 858 5.52 -51.53 -20.98
C ILE A 858 5.90 -52.35 -19.75
N LYS A 859 6.20 -51.72 -18.61
CA LYS A 859 6.49 -52.42 -17.36
C LYS A 859 5.31 -53.27 -16.87
N TRP A 860 4.09 -52.74 -16.92
CA TRP A 860 2.87 -53.46 -16.53
C TRP A 860 2.56 -54.63 -17.47
N SER A 861 2.83 -54.45 -18.76
CA SER A 861 2.66 -55.48 -19.80
C SER A 861 3.65 -56.65 -19.63
N ALA A 862 4.88 -56.37 -19.18
CA ALA A 862 5.92 -57.38 -19.00
C ALA A 862 5.88 -58.10 -17.64
N THR A 863 5.28 -57.51 -16.61
CA THR A 863 5.15 -58.12 -15.27
C THR A 863 3.86 -57.63 -14.61
N PRO A 864 2.72 -58.32 -14.80
CA PRO A 864 1.43 -57.86 -14.30
C PRO A 864 1.36 -57.67 -12.77
N GLU A 865 2.16 -58.43 -12.01
CA GLU A 865 2.31 -58.31 -10.54
C GLU A 865 2.88 -56.95 -10.11
N LYS A 866 3.65 -56.27 -10.98
CA LYS A 866 4.17 -54.92 -10.72
C LYS A 866 3.11 -53.82 -10.77
N LEU A 867 1.93 -54.09 -11.36
CA LEU A 867 0.78 -53.21 -11.25
C LEU A 867 0.26 -53.19 -9.79
N GLU A 868 0.27 -54.33 -9.10
CA GLU A 868 -0.11 -54.43 -7.67
C GLU A 868 0.94 -53.82 -6.74
N GLU A 869 2.24 -53.96 -7.08
CA GLU A 869 3.37 -53.37 -6.32
C GLU A 869 3.53 -51.86 -6.50
N SER A 870 2.89 -51.26 -7.52
CA SER A 870 3.03 -49.83 -7.85
C SER A 870 2.38 -48.86 -6.84
N ASN A 871 1.81 -49.36 -5.74
CA ASN A 871 1.02 -48.62 -4.76
C ASN A 871 -0.21 -47.86 -5.33
N LEU A 872 -0.57 -48.03 -6.61
CA LEU A 872 -1.82 -47.52 -7.20
C LEU A 872 -3.09 -48.10 -6.52
N ASN A 873 -2.94 -49.21 -5.79
CA ASN A 873 -4.02 -49.89 -5.06
C ASN A 873 -4.69 -49.02 -3.97
N GLU A 874 -4.03 -48.00 -3.40
CA GLU A 874 -4.68 -47.10 -2.42
C GLU A 874 -5.48 -45.98 -3.11
N LEU A 875 -4.97 -45.41 -4.21
CA LEU A 875 -5.68 -44.45 -5.06
C LEU A 875 -6.93 -45.04 -5.72
N ILE A 876 -6.94 -46.33 -6.03
CA ILE A 876 -8.06 -47.01 -6.70
C ILE A 876 -9.17 -47.45 -5.72
N LYS A 877 -8.86 -47.70 -4.44
CA LYS A 877 -9.81 -48.23 -3.44
C LYS A 877 -10.93 -47.27 -3.01
N SER A 878 -10.76 -45.96 -3.15
CA SER A 878 -11.72 -44.96 -2.64
C SER A 878 -12.97 -44.75 -3.50
N VAL A 879 -13.18 -45.52 -4.59
CA VAL A 879 -14.41 -45.46 -5.40
C VAL A 879 -15.58 -46.20 -4.73
N GLU A 880 -15.35 -47.03 -3.71
CA GLU A 880 -16.42 -47.80 -3.06
C GLU A 880 -16.93 -47.11 -1.78
N SER A 881 -17.96 -46.26 -1.92
CA SER A 881 -18.96 -46.11 -0.85
C SER A 881 -19.68 -47.47 -0.66
N PRO A 882 -20.13 -47.84 0.55
CA PRO A 882 -20.44 -49.22 0.94
C PRO A 882 -21.72 -49.73 0.27
N THR A 883 -21.62 -50.14 -0.99
CA THR A 883 -22.71 -50.83 -1.66
C THR A 883 -22.17 -52.01 -2.47
N THR A 884 -22.53 -53.18 -1.96
CA THR A 884 -22.38 -54.55 -2.48
C THR A 884 -20.98 -55.14 -2.58
N LYS A 885 -20.73 -56.19 -1.77
CA LYS A 885 -19.61 -57.17 -1.83
C LYS A 885 -19.37 -57.82 -3.20
N GLN A 886 -20.14 -57.45 -4.22
CA GLN A 886 -20.16 -58.08 -5.54
C GLN A 886 -19.15 -57.42 -6.49
N THR A 887 -18.90 -56.10 -6.35
CA THR A 887 -17.95 -55.31 -7.16
C THR A 887 -16.50 -55.54 -6.76
N SER A 888 -16.21 -55.63 -5.46
CA SER A 888 -14.87 -55.97 -4.93
C SER A 888 -14.45 -57.41 -5.24
N LYS A 889 -15.41 -58.31 -5.44
CA LYS A 889 -15.18 -59.67 -5.95
C LYS A 889 -14.85 -59.66 -7.44
N GLN A 890 -15.60 -58.91 -8.25
CA GLN A 890 -15.32 -58.72 -9.69
C GLN A 890 -13.96 -58.04 -9.94
N PHE A 891 -13.55 -57.09 -9.10
CA PHE A 891 -12.23 -56.48 -9.19
C PHE A 891 -11.10 -57.46 -8.82
N ARG A 892 -11.27 -58.28 -7.76
CA ARG A 892 -10.30 -59.34 -7.42
C ARG A 892 -10.24 -60.43 -8.49
N GLU A 893 -11.36 -60.78 -9.11
CA GLU A 893 -11.42 -61.73 -10.23
C GLU A 893 -10.72 -61.16 -11.47
N ALA A 894 -10.99 -59.89 -11.82
CA ALA A 894 -10.28 -59.18 -12.89
C ALA A 894 -8.78 -59.07 -12.62
N MET A 895 -8.35 -58.77 -11.38
CA MET A 895 -6.94 -58.73 -10.98
C MET A 895 -6.28 -60.11 -10.97
N GLY A 896 -7.01 -61.18 -10.62
CA GLY A 896 -6.56 -62.57 -10.73
C GLY A 896 -6.36 -63.03 -12.17
N GLU A 897 -7.22 -62.57 -13.09
CA GLU A 897 -7.08 -62.77 -14.55
C GLU A 897 -6.00 -61.87 -15.18
N ILE A 898 -5.69 -60.72 -14.58
CA ILE A 898 -4.59 -59.84 -14.97
C ILE A 898 -3.23 -60.44 -14.58
N THR A 899 -3.13 -61.07 -13.41
CA THR A 899 -1.88 -61.62 -12.85
C THR A 899 -1.57 -63.07 -13.25
N GLY A 900 -2.47 -63.74 -14.00
CA GLY A 900 -2.24 -65.11 -14.48
C GLY A 900 -2.39 -66.21 -13.43
N ARG A 901 -3.00 -65.93 -12.27
CA ARG A 901 -3.15 -66.90 -11.16
C ARG A 901 -4.21 -67.98 -11.37
N ASN A 902 -4.94 -67.98 -12.48
CA ASN A 902 -6.07 -68.88 -12.72
C ASN A 902 -5.75 -70.10 -13.61
N GLU A 903 -4.51 -70.29 -14.10
CA GLU A 903 -4.15 -71.54 -14.78
C GLU A 903 -3.63 -72.60 -13.77
N PRO A 904 -4.22 -73.81 -13.71
CA PRO A 904 -3.64 -74.90 -12.94
C PRO A 904 -2.32 -75.37 -13.59
N PRO A 905 -1.37 -75.93 -12.81
CA PRO A 905 -0.07 -76.34 -13.34
C PRO A 905 -0.25 -77.40 -14.44
N LYS A 906 0.41 -77.20 -15.58
CA LYS A 906 0.52 -78.25 -16.62
C LYS A 906 1.34 -79.42 -16.06
N ASP A 907 0.71 -80.58 -15.98
CA ASP A 907 1.37 -81.85 -15.69
C ASP A 907 2.46 -82.16 -16.72
N THR A 908 3.72 -82.10 -16.30
CA THR A 908 4.82 -82.78 -16.98
C THR A 908 4.91 -84.22 -16.48
N LEU A 909 4.38 -85.15 -17.28
CA LEU A 909 4.65 -86.57 -17.20
C LEU A 909 6.11 -86.86 -17.64
N GLY A 910 6.91 -87.30 -16.67
CA GLY A 910 7.91 -88.37 -16.75
C GLY A 910 8.99 -88.37 -17.83
N HIS A 911 10.25 -88.28 -17.40
CA HIS A 911 11.19 -89.40 -17.59
C HIS A 911 12.31 -89.39 -16.54
N THR A 912 12.47 -90.55 -15.90
CA THR A 912 13.57 -90.99 -15.04
C THR A 912 14.84 -91.25 -15.88
N ILE A 913 15.99 -90.67 -15.52
CA ILE A 913 17.15 -91.23 -14.78
C ILE A 913 18.04 -90.04 -14.42
#